data_AF-A0AA37LYW0-F1
#
_entry.id   AF-A0AA37LYW0-F1
#
_cell.length_a   1.000
_cell.length_b   1.000
_cell.length_c   1.000
_cell.angle_alpha   90.00
_cell.angle_beta   90.00
_cell.angle_gamma   90.00
#
_symmetry.space_group_name_H-M   'P 1'
#
loop_
_entity.id
_entity.type
_entity.pdbx_description
1 polymer ?
#
loop_
_entity_poly.entity_id
_entity_poly.type
_entity_poly.pdbx_seq_one_letter_code
_entity_poly.pdbx_strand_id
1 'polypeptide(L)'
;MILSVRDRTSTPKSAEVVFQAGSKEFKVPCEAAMRPTSRPVTTALGSIIAKAQITNGGPVILFQMENEYNAAIDPYPFPDYDYWKYVDNQFRSQGVVVPYVNNEAWQLGAITALTPAKVDIYGHDAYPLGFDCWNPTVWPTNGLPTDWLATNNRIAPTSPYTIVEFQGGGFQPWGGAGFEYCAALLNHEFERVLYKNNYAVGTTIFNVYMTWGGTNWGNLGHSDGYTSYDYGAQITEERLVNREKYSETKLQSNFLHVSPAYLEADRYNSSLEWTNNDAITVTPATTNSTKFYIARHTQYDSLETVAYKLKIKTVGYGDLEVPQLSDSLYLTRRDSKIHVSDYPIGDKNLVYSTAEIFTWKKYEDKTVLIVYGGADEHHELAVEGEQADVTDENVIEGSDVSIEQKGGYTVLGWAVSDERKVVRVHENLYIYLLTRNEAYNFWVPPAVGDFATSDVIVKAGYLIRNVAVDGDSLSFSGDLNSTTTIEVVGGAPASLKSLNFNGKSLAFKQNEYGVVTATVDFATPEIKLPCLSQVSWKYVDSLPEIKSDYSDESWTDADLKETYNTANPLKTPTSLYGGDYGYHTSSLLYRGHFKANGQESTFNITTQGGNAPTSIWQTRFPVPEGILNYQGPNHLGITLWAMEKTGAKIEGLKWEVGMVSATGFGKVEPAPQPKWAKREEAY
;
A
#
# COMPACT_ATOMS: atom_id res chain seq x y z
N MET A 1 -0.89 25.55 -38.64
CA MET A 1 -1.10 24.42 -39.57
C MET A 1 -1.48 23.24 -38.70
N ILE A 2 -2.76 22.87 -38.71
CA ILE A 2 -3.33 21.79 -37.89
C ILE A 2 -3.01 20.49 -38.62
N LEU A 3 -2.29 19.58 -37.97
CA LEU A 3 -2.13 18.19 -38.41
C LEU A 3 -2.80 17.30 -37.36
N SER A 4 -4.08 17.05 -37.60
CA SER A 4 -4.78 15.89 -37.08
C SER A 4 -4.15 14.65 -37.71
N VAL A 5 -3.64 13.72 -36.89
CA VAL A 5 -3.34 12.37 -37.32
C VAL A 5 -4.10 11.39 -36.42
N ARG A 6 -5.25 10.93 -36.91
CA ARG A 6 -5.74 9.59 -36.63
C ARG A 6 -4.99 8.66 -37.58
N ASP A 7 -4.16 7.77 -37.04
CA ASP A 7 -4.22 6.37 -37.45
C ASP A 7 -3.68 5.47 -36.33
N ARG A 8 -4.52 4.53 -35.90
CA ARG A 8 -4.19 3.42 -35.01
C ARG A 8 -3.97 2.23 -35.92
N THR A 9 -2.72 1.84 -36.18
CA THR A 9 -2.32 0.46 -36.51
C THR A 9 -0.80 0.40 -36.72
N SER A 10 -0.04 0.01 -35.69
CA SER A 10 1.17 -0.83 -35.84
C SER A 10 1.79 -1.13 -34.47
N THR A 11 2.11 -2.39 -34.28
CA THR A 11 2.88 -2.99 -33.19
C THR A 11 4.23 -2.29 -32.98
N PRO A 12 4.71 -2.10 -31.74
CA PRO A 12 6.01 -1.50 -31.51
C PRO A 12 7.11 -2.51 -31.87
N LYS A 13 7.86 -2.23 -32.95
CA LYS A 13 9.16 -2.85 -33.20
C LYS A 13 10.20 -2.14 -32.35
N SER A 14 10.99 -2.93 -31.62
CA SER A 14 12.23 -2.53 -30.96
C SER A 14 13.11 -1.72 -31.90
N ALA A 15 13.40 -0.46 -31.55
CA ALA A 15 14.41 0.34 -32.21
C ALA A 15 15.70 0.27 -31.38
N GLU A 16 16.68 -0.51 -31.86
CA GLU A 16 18.07 -0.36 -31.45
C GLU A 16 18.58 1.01 -31.92
N VAL A 17 19.03 1.84 -30.98
CA VAL A 17 19.76 3.07 -31.28
C VAL A 17 21.25 2.78 -31.07
N VAL A 18 21.99 2.67 -32.17
CA VAL A 18 23.45 2.54 -32.17
C VAL A 18 24.07 3.93 -32.03
N PHE A 19 24.81 4.17 -30.95
CA PHE A 19 25.64 5.36 -30.78
C PHE A 19 27.09 5.06 -31.23
N GLN A 20 27.60 5.79 -32.22
CA GLN A 20 29.03 5.85 -32.51
C GLN A 20 29.67 6.95 -31.67
N ALA A 21 30.52 6.56 -30.72
CA ALA A 21 31.26 7.48 -29.87
C ALA A 21 32.58 7.91 -30.52
N GLY A 22 32.73 9.21 -30.78
CA GLY A 22 34.02 9.86 -30.97
C GLY A 22 34.63 10.19 -29.62
N SER A 23 35.87 9.76 -29.39
CA SER A 23 36.60 9.91 -28.14
C SER A 23 37.05 11.35 -27.89
N LYS A 24 36.55 11.95 -26.81
CA LYS A 24 37.25 12.98 -26.03
C LYS A 24 36.97 12.77 -24.55
N GLU A 25 38.03 12.56 -23.78
CA GLU A 25 37.99 12.51 -22.31
C GLU A 25 37.39 13.80 -21.75
N PHE A 26 36.23 13.69 -21.08
CA PHE A 26 35.73 14.73 -20.20
C PHE A 26 36.19 14.43 -18.77
N LYS A 27 37.07 15.26 -18.24
CA LYS A 27 37.45 15.23 -16.82
C LYS A 27 36.26 15.64 -15.96
N VAL A 28 35.93 14.78 -15.00
CA VAL A 28 34.84 14.77 -14.03
C VAL A 28 34.83 16.00 -13.09
N PRO A 29 33.89 16.95 -13.23
CA PRO A 29 33.65 17.98 -12.22
C PRO A 29 32.33 17.74 -11.46
N CYS A 30 31.43 16.90 -11.97
CA CYS A 30 30.05 16.78 -11.48
C CYS A 30 29.97 16.05 -10.13
N GLU A 31 30.67 14.92 -9.95
CA GLU A 31 30.68 14.18 -8.68
C GLU A 31 31.26 14.98 -7.51
N ALA A 32 32.32 15.76 -7.77
CA ALA A 32 32.95 16.58 -6.74
C ALA A 32 32.05 17.73 -6.27
N ALA A 33 31.10 18.18 -7.11
CA ALA A 33 30.12 19.21 -6.79
C ALA A 33 28.84 18.66 -6.14
N MET A 34 28.39 17.45 -6.50
CA MET A 34 27.19 16.81 -5.93
C MET A 34 27.36 16.39 -4.47
N ARG A 35 28.56 15.96 -4.08
CA ARG A 35 28.84 15.55 -2.70
C ARG A 35 28.63 16.72 -1.71
N PRO A 36 29.22 17.92 -1.90
CA PRO A 36 28.98 19.07 -1.02
C PRO A 36 27.54 19.59 -1.00
N THR A 37 26.81 19.57 -2.12
CA THR A 37 25.46 20.17 -2.23
C THR A 37 24.39 19.38 -1.48
N SER A 38 24.53 18.05 -1.35
CA SER A 38 23.60 17.22 -0.58
C SER A 38 23.80 17.31 0.94
N ARG A 39 25.00 17.70 1.41
CA ARG A 39 25.36 17.67 2.84
C ARG A 39 24.44 18.48 3.75
N PRO A 40 24.03 19.72 3.44
CA PRO A 40 23.17 20.48 4.34
C PRO A 40 21.82 19.78 4.58
N VAL A 41 21.24 19.21 3.51
CA VAL A 41 19.97 18.49 3.58
C VAL A 41 20.12 17.19 4.37
N THR A 42 21.11 16.36 4.05
CA THR A 42 21.33 15.09 4.74
C THR A 42 21.74 15.29 6.20
N THR A 43 22.45 16.37 6.53
CA THR A 43 22.76 16.76 7.92
C THR A 43 21.50 17.10 8.70
N ALA A 44 20.64 17.96 8.14
CA ALA A 44 19.40 18.39 8.78
C ALA A 44 18.42 17.22 8.97
N LEU A 45 18.20 16.43 7.90
CA LEU A 45 17.34 15.26 7.95
C LEU A 45 17.90 14.18 8.88
N GLY A 46 19.19 13.87 8.79
CA GLY A 46 19.86 12.92 9.66
C GLY A 46 19.71 13.28 11.14
N SER A 47 19.84 14.56 11.49
CA SER A 47 19.62 15.03 12.87
C SER A 47 18.17 14.87 13.35
N ILE A 48 17.19 15.03 12.46
CA ILE A 48 15.76 14.82 12.79
C ILE A 48 15.50 13.32 12.99
N ILE A 49 15.95 12.50 12.04
CA ILE A 49 15.78 11.05 12.06
C ILE A 49 16.45 10.46 13.30
N ALA A 50 17.69 10.89 13.60
CA ALA A 50 18.46 10.39 14.74
C ALA A 50 17.69 10.54 16.06
N LYS A 51 16.99 11.66 16.26
CA LYS A 51 16.16 11.91 17.45
C LYS A 51 14.91 11.05 17.51
N ALA A 52 14.39 10.61 16.37
CA ALA A 52 13.15 9.83 16.25
C ALA A 52 13.37 8.30 16.23
N GLN A 53 14.61 7.84 16.41
CA GLN A 53 14.93 6.41 16.48
C GLN A 53 14.33 5.73 17.69
N ILE A 54 14.05 4.43 17.56
CA ILE A 54 13.61 3.56 18.67
C ILE A 54 14.59 3.56 19.84
N THR A 55 15.89 3.70 19.56
CA THR A 55 16.94 3.85 20.59
C THR A 55 16.80 5.13 21.43
N ASN A 56 16.03 6.10 20.96
CA ASN A 56 15.69 7.35 21.63
C ASN A 56 14.18 7.45 21.99
N GLY A 57 13.47 6.31 21.99
CA GLY A 57 12.04 6.24 22.32
C GLY A 57 11.09 6.71 21.20
N GLY A 58 11.61 6.91 19.98
CA GLY A 58 10.81 7.22 18.80
C GLY A 58 10.43 5.99 17.96
N PRO A 59 9.75 6.17 16.82
CA PRO A 59 9.22 5.07 16.02
C PRO A 59 10.18 4.52 14.94
N VAL A 60 11.31 5.18 14.65
CA VAL A 60 12.19 4.77 13.54
C VAL A 60 13.00 3.52 13.92
N ILE A 61 12.83 2.43 13.15
CA ILE A 61 13.49 1.13 13.38
C ILE A 61 14.44 0.67 12.26
N LEU A 62 14.32 1.26 11.07
CA LEU A 62 15.14 0.99 9.89
C LEU A 62 15.39 2.32 9.16
N PHE A 63 16.47 2.39 8.38
CA PHE A 63 16.76 3.54 7.54
C PHE A 63 17.20 3.10 6.14
N GLN A 64 16.55 3.62 5.10
CA GLN A 64 16.96 3.35 3.73
C GLN A 64 18.02 4.35 3.26
N MET A 65 19.10 3.83 2.66
CA MET A 65 20.06 4.66 1.94
C MET A 65 19.77 4.63 0.45
N GLU A 66 19.86 5.79 -0.21
CA GLU A 66 19.62 5.87 -1.66
C GLU A 66 18.19 5.37 -2.03
N ASN A 67 17.92 5.18 -3.32
CA ASN A 67 16.69 4.63 -3.85
C ASN A 67 16.93 3.94 -5.20
N GLU A 68 16.70 2.62 -5.28
CA GLU A 68 16.82 1.86 -6.54
C GLU A 68 18.18 2.03 -7.27
N TYR A 69 19.28 2.02 -6.50
CA TYR A 69 20.64 2.05 -7.04
C TYR A 69 20.98 0.75 -7.80
N ASN A 70 20.53 0.66 -9.06
CA ASN A 70 20.54 -0.58 -9.85
C ASN A 70 21.30 -0.52 -11.18
N ALA A 71 21.63 0.67 -11.66
CA ALA A 71 22.35 0.84 -12.90
C ALA A 71 23.10 2.17 -12.96
N ALA A 72 24.08 2.24 -13.85
CA ALA A 72 24.69 3.49 -14.29
C ALA A 72 24.79 3.50 -15.83
N ILE A 73 24.93 4.69 -16.39
CA ILE A 73 25.23 4.88 -17.82
C ILE A 73 26.74 5.04 -18.01
N ASP A 74 27.26 4.68 -19.17
CA ASP A 74 28.65 4.94 -19.51
C ASP A 74 28.98 6.46 -19.44
N PRO A 75 30.15 6.86 -18.93
CA PRO A 75 31.28 6.04 -18.45
C PRO A 75 31.28 5.80 -16.93
N TYR A 76 30.15 5.99 -16.23
CA TYR A 76 30.11 5.91 -14.77
C TYR A 76 30.16 4.45 -14.28
N PRO A 77 30.97 4.14 -13.26
CA PRO A 77 31.09 2.78 -12.75
C PRO A 77 29.83 2.31 -12.02
N PHE A 78 29.54 1.01 -12.09
CA PHE A 78 28.49 0.37 -11.31
C PHE A 78 28.88 -1.05 -10.90
N PRO A 79 28.66 -1.47 -9.63
CA PRO A 79 28.39 -0.59 -8.49
C PRO A 79 29.61 0.28 -8.14
N ASP A 80 29.39 1.54 -7.81
CA ASP A 80 30.40 2.43 -7.25
C ASP A 80 30.41 2.32 -5.72
N TYR A 81 31.31 1.48 -5.21
CA TYR A 81 31.47 1.26 -3.77
C TYR A 81 31.98 2.48 -3.00
N ASP A 82 32.68 3.41 -3.66
CA ASP A 82 33.16 4.63 -2.99
C ASP A 82 32.05 5.68 -2.89
N TYR A 83 31.18 5.76 -3.89
CA TYR A 83 29.91 6.47 -3.78
C TYR A 83 29.05 5.91 -2.64
N TRP A 84 28.87 4.58 -2.57
CA TRP A 84 28.04 3.99 -1.52
C TRP A 84 28.56 4.26 -0.11
N LYS A 85 29.88 4.12 0.12
CA LYS A 85 30.50 4.50 1.40
C LYS A 85 30.29 5.98 1.73
N TYR A 86 30.28 6.84 0.72
CA TYR A 86 30.00 8.26 0.92
C TYR A 86 28.58 8.46 1.45
N VAL A 87 27.57 7.83 0.81
CA VAL A 87 26.15 7.89 1.22
C VAL A 87 25.95 7.36 2.65
N ASP A 88 26.52 6.19 2.96
CA ASP A 88 26.45 5.57 4.30
C ASP A 88 26.92 6.53 5.41
N ASN A 89 28.08 7.18 5.19
CA ASN A 89 28.66 8.11 6.14
C ASN A 89 27.80 9.37 6.37
N GLN A 90 26.96 9.80 5.40
CA GLN A 90 26.18 11.03 5.54
C GLN A 90 25.21 10.95 6.73
N PHE A 91 24.52 9.84 6.91
CA PHE A 91 23.53 9.69 7.99
C PHE A 91 24.12 9.09 9.27
N ARG A 92 25.11 8.18 9.15
CA ARG A 92 25.77 7.63 10.35
C ARG A 92 26.50 8.70 11.14
N SER A 93 27.12 9.67 10.45
CA SER A 93 27.79 10.81 11.09
C SER A 93 26.82 11.75 11.83
N GLN A 94 25.51 11.68 11.55
CA GLN A 94 24.47 12.45 12.25
C GLN A 94 23.83 11.68 13.42
N GLY A 95 24.29 10.45 13.70
CA GLY A 95 23.78 9.63 14.80
C GLY A 95 22.60 8.73 14.42
N VAL A 96 22.37 8.45 13.13
CA VAL A 96 21.46 7.39 12.71
C VAL A 96 22.18 6.04 12.89
N VAL A 97 21.67 5.22 13.82
CA VAL A 97 22.28 3.98 14.32
C VAL A 97 21.38 2.75 14.15
N VAL A 98 20.12 2.92 13.78
CA VAL A 98 19.26 1.79 13.37
C VAL A 98 19.85 1.05 12.16
N PRO A 99 19.50 -0.23 11.92
CA PRO A 99 19.99 -0.96 10.76
C PRO A 99 19.62 -0.28 9.44
N TYR A 100 20.56 -0.28 8.51
CA TYR A 100 20.36 0.27 7.18
C TYR A 100 19.86 -0.80 6.21
N VAL A 101 18.94 -0.41 5.35
CA VAL A 101 18.36 -1.25 4.28
C VAL A 101 18.53 -0.54 2.93
N ASN A 102 18.64 -1.29 1.83
CA ASN A 102 18.55 -0.76 0.47
C ASN A 102 17.31 -1.32 -0.22
N ASN A 103 16.93 -0.74 -1.34
CA ASN A 103 15.81 -1.18 -2.16
C ASN A 103 16.26 -1.30 -3.62
N GLU A 104 16.88 -2.42 -4.00
CA GLU A 104 17.25 -2.61 -5.40
C GLU A 104 16.00 -2.87 -6.27
N ALA A 105 15.80 -2.18 -7.39
CA ALA A 105 14.65 -2.31 -8.30
C ALA A 105 14.34 -3.76 -8.74
N TRP A 106 15.35 -4.64 -8.73
CA TRP A 106 15.23 -6.09 -8.83
C TRP A 106 16.40 -6.76 -8.11
N GLN A 107 16.36 -8.09 -7.95
CA GLN A 107 17.39 -8.85 -7.21
C GLN A 107 18.75 -8.94 -7.93
N LEU A 108 19.48 -7.82 -8.01
CA LEU A 108 20.78 -7.72 -8.66
C LEU A 108 21.92 -8.16 -7.72
N GLY A 109 21.83 -7.79 -6.44
CA GLY A 109 22.85 -8.05 -5.43
C GLY A 109 24.07 -7.13 -5.60
N ALA A 110 23.85 -5.89 -6.03
CA ALA A 110 24.92 -4.92 -6.26
C ALA A 110 25.52 -4.42 -4.95
N ILE A 111 24.68 -4.20 -3.93
CA ILE A 111 25.08 -3.85 -2.57
C ILE A 111 24.39 -4.78 -1.57
N THR A 112 25.16 -5.65 -0.91
CA THR A 112 24.66 -6.59 0.11
C THR A 112 25.49 -6.52 1.39
N ALA A 113 25.15 -7.30 2.41
CA ALA A 113 25.99 -7.43 3.60
C ALA A 113 27.38 -8.06 3.32
N LEU A 114 27.55 -8.67 2.14
CA LEU A 114 28.75 -9.40 1.73
C LEU A 114 29.62 -8.63 0.71
N THR A 115 29.16 -7.49 0.19
CA THR A 115 29.91 -6.68 -0.79
C THR A 115 30.97 -5.77 -0.12
N PRO A 116 31.92 -5.19 -0.89
CA PRO A 116 32.96 -4.30 -0.35
C PRO A 116 32.45 -3.03 0.35
N ALA A 117 31.40 -2.39 -0.19
CA ALA A 117 30.59 -1.43 0.54
C ALA A 117 29.27 -2.14 0.89
N LYS A 118 28.78 -1.95 2.12
CA LYS A 118 27.76 -2.83 2.70
C LYS A 118 26.49 -2.07 3.05
N VAL A 119 25.42 -2.84 3.12
CA VAL A 119 24.17 -2.51 3.80
C VAL A 119 23.93 -3.57 4.88
N ASP A 120 23.22 -3.23 5.96
CA ASP A 120 22.99 -4.17 7.06
C ASP A 120 21.96 -5.24 6.66
N ILE A 121 20.92 -4.83 5.96
CA ILE A 121 19.87 -5.69 5.40
C ILE A 121 19.77 -5.43 3.91
N TYR A 122 19.94 -6.48 3.10
CA TYR A 122 19.67 -6.39 1.67
C TYR A 122 18.16 -6.38 1.43
N GLY A 123 17.68 -5.44 0.62
CA GLY A 123 16.30 -5.37 0.18
C GLY A 123 16.20 -5.12 -1.33
N HIS A 124 15.08 -5.55 -1.90
CA HIS A 124 14.75 -5.30 -3.30
C HIS A 124 13.28 -4.93 -3.46
N ASP A 125 12.93 -4.49 -4.66
CA ASP A 125 11.60 -4.07 -5.03
C ASP A 125 11.02 -5.02 -6.09
N ALA A 126 9.71 -4.92 -6.30
CA ALA A 126 9.04 -5.63 -7.37
C ALA A 126 7.65 -5.07 -7.72
N TYR A 127 7.45 -4.88 -9.02
CA TYR A 127 6.18 -4.45 -9.62
C TYR A 127 5.66 -5.46 -10.67
N PRO A 128 5.25 -6.67 -10.24
CA PRO A 128 5.05 -7.83 -11.11
C PRO A 128 3.98 -7.69 -12.21
N LEU A 129 2.91 -6.94 -11.96
CA LEU A 129 1.87 -6.68 -12.97
C LEU A 129 2.16 -5.44 -13.82
N GLY A 130 3.25 -4.71 -13.53
CA GLY A 130 3.56 -3.44 -14.16
C GLY A 130 2.48 -2.39 -13.92
N PHE A 131 2.39 -1.40 -14.81
CA PHE A 131 1.53 -0.22 -14.63
C PHE A 131 0.48 -0.04 -15.74
N ASP A 132 0.15 -1.11 -16.48
CA ASP A 132 -0.89 -1.07 -17.52
C ASP A 132 -2.30 -1.15 -16.92
N CYS A 133 -2.75 -0.05 -16.33
CA CYS A 133 -4.10 0.04 -15.77
C CYS A 133 -5.21 0.06 -16.83
N TRP A 134 -4.91 0.16 -18.14
CA TRP A 134 -5.96 0.14 -19.17
C TRP A 134 -6.61 -1.24 -19.32
N ASN A 135 -5.89 -2.30 -18.94
CA ASN A 135 -6.34 -3.67 -19.05
C ASN A 135 -6.41 -4.33 -17.66
N PRO A 136 -7.30 -3.87 -16.76
CA PRO A 136 -7.27 -4.25 -15.34
C PRO A 136 -7.54 -5.74 -15.07
N THR A 137 -8.03 -6.48 -16.06
CA THR A 137 -8.26 -7.92 -15.93
C THR A 137 -7.12 -8.78 -16.47
N VAL A 138 -6.09 -8.19 -17.11
CA VAL A 138 -5.00 -8.92 -17.76
C VAL A 138 -3.80 -9.00 -16.82
N TRP A 139 -3.37 -10.22 -16.50
CA TRP A 139 -2.14 -10.47 -15.76
C TRP A 139 -1.07 -11.01 -16.73
N PRO A 140 0.15 -10.46 -16.76
CA PRO A 140 1.18 -10.86 -17.73
C PRO A 140 1.67 -12.28 -17.44
N THR A 141 2.00 -13.06 -18.46
CA THR A 141 2.38 -14.49 -18.29
C THR A 141 3.51 -14.72 -17.28
N ASN A 142 4.47 -13.79 -17.19
CA ASN A 142 5.63 -13.88 -16.30
C ASN A 142 5.52 -12.96 -15.07
N GLY A 143 4.30 -12.53 -14.71
CA GLY A 143 4.07 -11.67 -13.55
C GLY A 143 4.21 -12.37 -12.20
N LEU A 144 4.24 -13.69 -12.15
CA LEU A 144 4.49 -14.42 -10.90
C LEU A 144 5.96 -14.81 -10.76
N PRO A 145 6.71 -14.26 -9.79
CA PRO A 145 8.08 -14.66 -9.53
C PRO A 145 8.15 -16.03 -8.85
N THR A 146 9.04 -16.90 -9.32
CA THR A 146 9.18 -18.29 -8.83
C THR A 146 10.59 -18.70 -8.43
N ASP A 147 11.58 -17.81 -8.62
CA ASP A 147 13.01 -18.07 -8.38
C ASP A 147 13.60 -17.23 -7.23
N TRP A 148 12.80 -16.36 -6.61
CA TRP A 148 13.27 -15.40 -5.59
C TRP A 148 13.90 -16.04 -4.36
N LEU A 149 13.41 -17.20 -3.91
CA LEU A 149 14.04 -17.92 -2.80
C LEU A 149 15.48 -18.33 -3.16
N ALA A 150 15.67 -18.94 -4.33
CA ALA A 150 16.98 -19.37 -4.80
C ALA A 150 17.92 -18.19 -5.02
N THR A 151 17.41 -17.09 -5.59
CA THR A 151 18.19 -15.88 -5.81
C THR A 151 18.58 -15.20 -4.48
N ASN A 152 17.66 -15.04 -3.53
CA ASN A 152 17.96 -14.46 -2.22
C ASN A 152 19.01 -15.28 -1.46
N ASN A 153 18.86 -16.61 -1.42
CA ASN A 153 19.83 -17.50 -0.78
C ASN A 153 21.23 -17.42 -1.40
N ARG A 154 21.32 -17.04 -2.68
CA ARG A 154 22.61 -16.85 -3.37
C ARG A 154 23.25 -15.50 -3.06
N ILE A 155 22.48 -14.42 -2.99
CA ILE A 155 23.03 -13.04 -2.93
C ILE A 155 23.01 -12.42 -1.52
N ALA A 156 22.03 -12.78 -0.69
CA ALA A 156 21.81 -12.22 0.64
C ALA A 156 21.40 -13.28 1.68
N PRO A 157 22.14 -14.40 1.85
CA PRO A 157 21.76 -15.46 2.77
C PRO A 157 21.87 -15.10 4.26
N THR A 158 22.48 -13.95 4.59
CA THR A 158 22.80 -13.56 5.98
C THR A 158 21.89 -12.47 6.53
N SER A 159 20.88 -12.03 5.80
CA SER A 159 19.89 -11.04 6.24
C SER A 159 18.47 -11.56 6.03
N PRO A 160 17.47 -11.06 6.76
CA PRO A 160 16.07 -11.40 6.52
C PRO A 160 15.69 -11.13 5.06
N TYR A 161 14.90 -12.03 4.46
CA TYR A 161 14.40 -11.77 3.11
C TYR A 161 13.43 -10.58 3.13
N THR A 162 13.80 -9.52 2.43
CA THR A 162 13.22 -8.19 2.55
C THR A 162 12.78 -7.67 1.19
N ILE A 163 11.52 -7.28 1.08
CA ILE A 163 10.98 -6.56 -0.07
C ILE A 163 10.56 -5.17 0.41
N VAL A 164 11.27 -4.15 -0.05
CA VAL A 164 11.13 -2.76 0.46
C VAL A 164 10.06 -2.00 -0.30
N GLU A 165 9.85 -2.30 -1.57
CA GLU A 165 8.69 -1.86 -2.32
C GLU A 165 8.07 -3.05 -3.05
N PHE A 166 6.91 -3.49 -2.59
CA PHE A 166 6.07 -4.38 -3.35
C PHE A 166 4.82 -3.68 -3.81
N GLN A 167 4.42 -3.97 -5.04
CA GLN A 167 3.29 -3.35 -5.69
C GLN A 167 2.01 -3.38 -4.83
N GLY A 168 1.56 -2.18 -4.43
CA GLY A 168 0.29 -1.90 -3.78
C GLY A 168 -0.68 -1.13 -4.66
N GLY A 169 -0.24 -0.73 -5.86
CA GLY A 169 -1.00 0.09 -6.80
C GLY A 169 -0.13 0.45 -8.01
N GLY A 170 -0.54 1.47 -8.78
CA GLY A 170 0.22 1.95 -9.92
C GLY A 170 0.10 3.45 -10.10
N PHE A 171 1.22 4.09 -10.45
CA PHE A 171 1.20 5.50 -10.85
C PHE A 171 0.41 5.68 -12.14
N GLN A 172 -0.07 6.89 -12.40
CA GLN A 172 -0.81 7.21 -13.62
C GLN A 172 -0.20 8.40 -14.34
N PRO A 173 0.14 8.25 -15.64
CA PRO A 173 0.63 9.37 -16.40
C PRO A 173 -0.51 10.31 -16.81
N TRP A 174 -0.19 11.51 -17.28
CA TRP A 174 -1.14 12.34 -18.01
C TRP A 174 -1.76 11.54 -19.17
N GLY A 175 -3.09 11.50 -19.26
CA GLY A 175 -3.80 10.69 -20.26
C GLY A 175 -3.87 9.20 -19.96
N GLY A 176 -3.50 8.79 -18.74
CA GLY A 176 -3.67 7.42 -18.25
C GLY A 176 -5.15 7.03 -18.04
N ALA A 177 -5.37 5.78 -17.65
CA ALA A 177 -6.70 5.21 -17.40
C ALA A 177 -7.39 5.81 -16.16
N GLY A 178 -6.61 6.32 -15.21
CA GLY A 178 -7.10 6.81 -13.91
C GLY A 178 -6.94 5.79 -12.80
N PHE A 179 -6.90 6.25 -11.55
CA PHE A 179 -6.53 5.38 -10.42
C PHE A 179 -7.57 4.32 -10.05
N GLU A 180 -8.85 4.50 -10.37
CA GLU A 180 -9.86 3.44 -10.18
C GLU A 180 -9.59 2.22 -11.06
N TYR A 181 -9.06 2.42 -12.28
CA TYR A 181 -8.62 1.33 -13.13
C TYR A 181 -7.37 0.64 -12.57
N CYS A 182 -6.44 1.38 -11.94
CA CYS A 182 -5.32 0.77 -11.24
C CYS A 182 -5.75 -0.02 -10.01
N ALA A 183 -6.73 0.49 -9.24
CA ALA A 183 -7.32 -0.23 -8.12
C ALA A 183 -8.01 -1.54 -8.58
N ALA A 184 -8.58 -1.56 -9.78
CA ALA A 184 -9.17 -2.74 -10.38
C ALA A 184 -8.11 -3.77 -10.85
N LEU A 185 -6.98 -3.32 -11.41
CA LEU A 185 -5.85 -4.19 -11.76
C LEU A 185 -5.23 -4.84 -10.52
N LEU A 186 -4.97 -4.01 -9.52
CA LEU A 186 -4.24 -4.33 -8.30
C LEU A 186 -5.22 -4.46 -7.14
N ASN A 187 -6.25 -5.27 -7.36
CA ASN A 187 -7.36 -5.48 -6.43
C ASN A 187 -7.02 -6.53 -5.35
N HIS A 188 -8.03 -6.93 -4.57
CA HIS A 188 -7.90 -7.95 -3.53
C HIS A 188 -7.44 -9.33 -4.08
N GLU A 189 -7.72 -9.66 -5.33
CA GLU A 189 -7.28 -10.92 -5.96
C GLU A 189 -5.78 -10.91 -6.22
N PHE A 190 -5.26 -9.78 -6.69
CA PHE A 190 -3.84 -9.57 -6.84
C PHE A 190 -3.13 -9.73 -5.48
N GLU A 191 -3.63 -9.08 -4.43
CA GLU A 191 -3.01 -9.16 -3.11
C GLU A 191 -2.98 -10.59 -2.58
N ARG A 192 -4.10 -11.32 -2.62
CA ARG A 192 -4.13 -12.68 -2.07
C ARG A 192 -3.28 -13.67 -2.86
N VAL A 193 -3.10 -13.50 -4.17
CA VAL A 193 -2.20 -14.38 -4.95
C VAL A 193 -0.74 -13.98 -4.80
N LEU A 194 -0.41 -12.70 -5.03
CA LEU A 194 0.97 -12.24 -5.12
C LEU A 194 1.60 -12.00 -3.75
N TYR A 195 0.86 -11.51 -2.75
CA TYR A 195 1.42 -11.31 -1.41
C TYR A 195 1.66 -12.66 -0.73
N LYS A 196 0.72 -13.61 -0.86
CA LYS A 196 0.93 -14.98 -0.35
C LYS A 196 2.06 -15.70 -1.06
N ASN A 197 2.31 -15.42 -2.35
CA ASN A 197 3.50 -15.91 -3.04
C ASN A 197 4.80 -15.36 -2.40
N ASN A 198 4.83 -14.10 -1.99
CA ASN A 198 5.96 -13.52 -1.26
C ASN A 198 6.12 -14.15 0.13
N TYR A 199 5.02 -14.44 0.81
CA TYR A 199 5.07 -15.12 2.11
C TYR A 199 5.61 -16.54 1.95
N ALA A 200 5.23 -17.24 0.88
CA ALA A 200 5.66 -18.60 0.59
C ALA A 200 7.19 -18.77 0.50
N VAL A 201 7.88 -17.76 -0.03
CA VAL A 201 9.35 -17.74 -0.12
C VAL A 201 10.03 -17.04 1.06
N GLY A 202 9.27 -16.63 2.06
CA GLY A 202 9.80 -16.22 3.35
C GLY A 202 10.09 -14.74 3.54
N THR A 203 9.35 -13.86 2.86
CA THR A 203 9.48 -12.42 3.08
C THR A 203 9.10 -12.07 4.52
N THR A 204 10.03 -11.48 5.28
CA THR A 204 9.84 -11.15 6.72
C THR A 204 9.90 -9.65 7.01
N ILE A 205 10.43 -8.86 6.08
CA ILE A 205 10.24 -7.41 6.03
C ILE A 205 9.55 -7.12 4.70
N PHE A 206 8.31 -6.65 4.76
CA PHE A 206 7.46 -6.47 3.59
C PHE A 206 6.76 -5.11 3.66
N ASN A 207 7.10 -4.22 2.71
CA ASN A 207 6.45 -2.93 2.60
C ASN A 207 5.69 -2.81 1.26
N VAL A 208 4.45 -2.31 1.35
CA VAL A 208 3.52 -2.21 0.21
C VAL A 208 3.53 -0.78 -0.32
N TYR A 209 4.09 -0.59 -1.51
CA TYR A 209 4.18 0.70 -2.19
C TYR A 209 3.03 0.83 -3.22
N MET A 210 2.00 1.64 -3.04
CA MET A 210 1.64 2.43 -1.85
C MET A 210 0.50 1.78 -1.08
N THR A 211 0.54 1.84 0.25
CA THR A 211 -0.64 1.64 1.11
C THR A 211 -1.56 2.88 1.12
N TRP A 212 -1.00 4.08 1.11
CA TRP A 212 -1.69 5.36 0.91
C TRP A 212 -0.76 6.32 0.15
N GLY A 213 -1.17 6.80 -1.02
CA GLY A 213 -0.29 7.67 -1.82
C GLY A 213 -0.47 9.16 -1.55
N GLY A 214 -1.71 9.65 -1.40
CA GLY A 214 -1.99 11.07 -1.15
C GLY A 214 -2.06 11.93 -2.42
N THR A 215 -1.50 13.14 -2.38
CA THR A 215 -1.68 14.16 -3.43
C THR A 215 -0.37 14.86 -3.76
N ASN A 216 -0.06 15.01 -5.05
CA ASN A 216 1.03 15.82 -5.58
C ASN A 216 0.66 17.31 -5.57
N TRP A 217 0.40 17.89 -4.40
CA TRP A 217 0.02 19.29 -4.24
C TRP A 217 1.20 20.24 -4.52
N GLY A 218 0.91 21.50 -4.86
CA GLY A 218 1.96 22.53 -4.95
C GLY A 218 3.07 22.26 -5.97
N ASN A 219 2.79 21.51 -7.04
CA ASN A 219 3.75 21.10 -8.08
C ASN A 219 4.91 20.22 -7.57
N LEU A 220 4.71 19.46 -6.48
CA LEU A 220 5.76 18.56 -5.96
C LEU A 220 6.00 17.31 -6.82
N GLY A 221 5.02 16.94 -7.66
CA GLY A 221 5.10 15.76 -8.52
C GLY A 221 6.00 15.98 -9.74
N HIS A 222 6.50 14.89 -10.33
CA HIS A 222 7.25 14.93 -11.59
C HIS A 222 6.34 15.10 -12.81
N SER A 223 6.95 15.24 -14.00
CA SER A 223 6.24 15.58 -15.24
C SER A 223 5.33 14.49 -15.82
N ASP A 224 5.50 13.23 -15.45
CA ASP A 224 4.68 12.17 -16.04
C ASP A 224 3.39 11.98 -15.26
N GLY A 225 3.40 12.12 -13.94
CA GLY A 225 2.20 12.12 -13.09
C GLY A 225 1.42 13.44 -13.07
N TYR A 226 0.17 13.37 -12.61
CA TYR A 226 -0.70 14.53 -12.38
C TYR A 226 -0.95 14.76 -10.87
N THR A 227 -1.93 15.60 -10.52
CA THR A 227 -2.14 16.08 -9.14
C THR A 227 -2.49 14.96 -8.16
N SER A 228 -3.39 14.05 -8.51
CA SER A 228 -3.71 12.91 -7.65
C SER A 228 -2.52 11.94 -7.58
N TYR A 229 -2.29 11.40 -6.39
CA TYR A 229 -1.41 10.25 -6.17
C TYR A 229 -2.17 9.17 -5.39
N ASP A 230 -3.46 8.97 -5.67
CA ASP A 230 -4.26 7.89 -5.06
C ASP A 230 -3.63 6.50 -5.25
N TYR A 231 -2.93 6.33 -6.39
CA TYR A 231 -2.15 5.15 -6.73
C TYR A 231 -3.00 3.87 -6.94
N GLY A 232 -4.33 3.92 -6.77
CA GLY A 232 -5.12 2.68 -6.67
C GLY A 232 -4.78 1.88 -5.40
N ALA A 233 -4.24 2.55 -4.38
CA ALA A 233 -3.79 1.98 -3.13
C ALA A 233 -4.93 1.40 -2.29
N GLN A 234 -4.57 0.71 -1.20
CA GLN A 234 -5.53 0.16 -0.22
C GLN A 234 -6.35 1.26 0.44
N ILE A 235 -5.70 2.36 0.79
CA ILE A 235 -6.30 3.56 1.35
C ILE A 235 -6.39 4.61 0.23
N THR A 236 -7.58 5.14 -0.02
CA THR A 236 -7.77 6.14 -1.09
C THR A 236 -7.09 7.47 -0.76
N GLU A 237 -6.92 8.34 -1.74
CA GLU A 237 -6.37 9.69 -1.56
C GLU A 237 -7.08 10.48 -0.44
N GLU A 238 -8.40 10.32 -0.28
CA GLU A 238 -9.22 10.93 0.78
C GLU A 238 -9.13 10.24 2.14
N ARG A 239 -8.33 9.17 2.23
CA ARG A 239 -8.11 8.33 3.41
C ARG A 239 -9.26 7.37 3.71
N LEU A 240 -9.99 6.95 2.69
CA LEU A 240 -11.04 5.94 2.83
C LEU A 240 -10.43 4.53 2.78
N VAL A 241 -10.95 3.63 3.62
CA VAL A 241 -10.59 2.20 3.70
C VAL A 241 -11.70 1.30 3.12
N ASN A 242 -12.42 1.78 2.11
CA ASN A 242 -13.60 1.11 1.54
C ASN A 242 -13.28 0.15 0.39
N ARG A 243 -12.07 0.20 -0.18
CA ARG A 243 -11.66 -0.74 -1.23
C ARG A 243 -11.48 -2.13 -0.61
N GLU A 244 -12.03 -3.16 -1.25
CA GLU A 244 -12.01 -4.53 -0.73
C GLU A 244 -10.59 -5.05 -0.41
N LYS A 245 -9.60 -4.58 -1.17
CA LYS A 245 -8.17 -4.87 -0.96
C LYS A 245 -7.67 -4.45 0.43
N TYR A 246 -8.22 -3.39 1.03
CA TYR A 246 -7.91 -3.06 2.42
C TYR A 246 -8.31 -4.20 3.38
N SER A 247 -9.53 -4.73 3.21
CA SER A 247 -10.05 -5.81 4.05
C SER A 247 -9.34 -7.13 3.80
N GLU A 248 -8.99 -7.45 2.55
CA GLU A 248 -8.20 -8.65 2.22
C GLU A 248 -6.80 -8.61 2.85
N THR A 249 -6.06 -7.50 2.70
CA THR A 249 -4.75 -7.37 3.34
C THR A 249 -4.86 -7.40 4.87
N LYS A 250 -5.96 -6.89 5.46
CA LYS A 250 -6.21 -7.02 6.91
C LYS A 250 -6.29 -8.49 7.35
N LEU A 251 -6.87 -9.39 6.54
CA LEU A 251 -6.91 -10.82 6.87
C LEU A 251 -5.50 -11.41 6.97
N GLN A 252 -4.68 -11.12 5.95
CA GLN A 252 -3.31 -11.62 5.86
C GLN A 252 -2.42 -11.07 6.99
N SER A 253 -2.54 -9.77 7.30
CA SER A 253 -1.78 -9.16 8.38
C SER A 253 -2.12 -9.79 9.73
N ASN A 254 -3.41 -9.95 10.05
CA ASN A 254 -3.84 -10.56 11.31
C ASN A 254 -3.38 -12.02 11.45
N PHE A 255 -3.38 -12.79 10.35
CA PHE A 255 -2.80 -14.13 10.32
C PHE A 255 -1.33 -14.12 10.73
N LEU A 256 -0.51 -13.25 10.14
CA LEU A 256 0.93 -13.18 10.41
C LEU A 256 1.21 -12.73 11.86
N HIS A 257 0.40 -11.84 12.43
CA HIS A 257 0.52 -11.40 13.83
C HIS A 257 0.36 -12.53 14.86
N VAL A 258 -0.39 -13.59 14.53
CA VAL A 258 -0.61 -14.73 15.43
C VAL A 258 0.15 -15.99 15.02
N SER A 259 1.03 -15.91 14.02
CA SER A 259 1.74 -17.06 13.44
C SER A 259 3.27 -16.94 13.54
N PRO A 260 3.86 -16.83 14.75
CA PRO A 260 5.30 -16.60 14.90
C PRO A 260 6.17 -17.71 14.29
N ALA A 261 5.68 -18.95 14.23
CA ALA A 261 6.35 -20.06 13.56
C ALA A 261 6.63 -19.80 12.06
N TYR A 262 5.88 -18.86 11.44
CA TYR A 262 6.16 -18.40 10.08
C TYR A 262 7.61 -17.87 9.96
N LEU A 263 8.09 -17.11 10.94
CA LEU A 263 9.39 -16.43 10.90
C LEU A 263 10.57 -17.42 10.93
N GLU A 264 10.39 -18.59 11.54
CA GLU A 264 11.43 -19.59 11.75
C GLU A 264 11.36 -20.76 10.76
N ALA A 265 10.29 -20.85 9.96
CA ALA A 265 10.09 -21.98 9.07
C ALA A 265 11.10 -21.98 7.91
N ASP A 266 11.74 -23.13 7.70
CA ASP A 266 12.55 -23.43 6.53
C ASP A 266 11.71 -23.27 5.26
N ARG A 267 12.31 -22.73 4.20
CA ARG A 267 11.66 -22.44 2.93
C ARG A 267 12.06 -23.45 1.86
N TYR A 268 11.10 -23.82 1.01
CA TYR A 268 11.32 -24.72 -0.11
C TYR A 268 10.75 -24.15 -1.41
N ASN A 269 11.15 -24.75 -2.53
CA ASN A 269 10.56 -24.42 -3.81
C ASN A 269 9.13 -24.97 -3.92
N SER A 270 8.34 -24.32 -4.77
CA SER A 270 7.01 -24.77 -5.13
C SER A 270 7.05 -26.15 -5.79
N SER A 271 6.09 -27.02 -5.47
CA SER A 271 6.01 -28.39 -5.98
C SER A 271 4.56 -28.83 -6.19
N LEU A 272 4.36 -29.78 -7.11
CA LEU A 272 3.08 -30.48 -7.33
C LEU A 272 2.91 -31.68 -6.39
N GLU A 273 3.98 -32.12 -5.71
CA GLU A 273 3.97 -33.33 -4.86
C GLU A 273 2.97 -33.26 -3.70
N TRP A 274 2.63 -32.04 -3.26
CA TRP A 274 1.74 -31.78 -2.13
C TRP A 274 0.25 -31.77 -2.49
N THR A 275 -0.09 -32.03 -3.74
CA THR A 275 -1.49 -32.12 -4.18
C THR A 275 -1.72 -33.35 -5.06
N ASN A 276 -2.97 -33.63 -5.36
CA ASN A 276 -3.39 -34.65 -6.33
C ASN A 276 -3.84 -34.04 -7.67
N ASN A 277 -3.76 -32.72 -7.83
CA ASN A 277 -4.20 -32.03 -9.04
C ASN A 277 -3.12 -31.03 -9.51
N ASP A 278 -2.53 -31.29 -10.67
CA ASP A 278 -1.44 -30.48 -11.24
C ASP A 278 -1.85 -29.04 -11.61
N ALA A 279 -3.15 -28.74 -11.62
CA ALA A 279 -3.65 -27.37 -11.73
C ALA A 279 -3.40 -26.53 -10.47
N ILE A 280 -3.01 -27.15 -9.35
CA ILE A 280 -2.64 -26.49 -8.09
C ILE A 280 -1.16 -26.68 -7.82
N THR A 281 -0.46 -25.60 -7.49
CA THR A 281 0.93 -25.62 -7.04
C THR A 281 0.98 -25.24 -5.58
N VAL A 282 1.79 -25.95 -4.78
CA VAL A 282 1.94 -25.69 -3.35
C VAL A 282 3.40 -25.40 -3.01
N THR A 283 3.63 -24.35 -2.24
CA THR A 283 4.96 -24.05 -1.67
C THR A 283 4.92 -24.31 -0.18
N PRO A 284 5.64 -25.33 0.33
CA PRO A 284 5.65 -25.61 1.76
C PRO A 284 6.67 -24.72 2.48
N ALA A 285 6.38 -24.40 3.74
CA ALA A 285 7.35 -23.88 4.69
C ALA A 285 7.21 -24.66 6.00
N THR A 286 8.31 -25.12 6.60
CA THR A 286 8.26 -26.04 7.75
C THR A 286 9.12 -25.55 8.90
N THR A 287 8.58 -25.58 10.11
CA THR A 287 9.39 -25.70 11.33
C THR A 287 9.43 -27.16 11.77
N ASN A 288 10.05 -27.44 12.92
CA ASN A 288 9.96 -28.76 13.56
C ASN A 288 8.52 -29.10 13.97
N SER A 289 7.73 -28.12 14.42
CA SER A 289 6.32 -28.29 14.80
C SER A 289 5.38 -27.89 13.67
N THR A 290 5.14 -26.60 13.45
CA THR A 290 4.17 -26.08 12.48
C THR A 290 4.67 -26.15 11.04
N LYS A 291 3.77 -26.51 10.12
CA LYS A 291 3.99 -26.41 8.68
C LYS A 291 2.93 -25.53 8.03
N PHE A 292 3.34 -24.82 6.98
CA PHE A 292 2.51 -23.96 6.16
C PHE A 292 2.52 -24.50 4.73
N TYR A 293 1.37 -24.51 4.07
CA TYR A 293 1.22 -24.93 2.68
C TYR A 293 0.53 -23.81 1.91
N ILE A 294 1.32 -23.05 1.16
CA ILE A 294 0.80 -21.93 0.38
C ILE A 294 0.37 -22.48 -0.99
N ALA A 295 -0.93 -22.70 -1.16
CA ALA A 295 -1.53 -23.23 -2.37
C ALA A 295 -1.99 -22.09 -3.29
N ARG A 296 -1.79 -22.25 -4.60
CA ARG A 296 -2.31 -21.36 -5.65
C ARG A 296 -2.59 -22.15 -6.92
N HIS A 297 -3.31 -21.57 -7.87
CA HIS A 297 -3.35 -22.11 -9.23
C HIS A 297 -1.94 -22.16 -9.82
N THR A 298 -1.61 -23.26 -10.50
CA THR A 298 -0.33 -23.43 -11.24
C THR A 298 -0.21 -22.35 -12.30
N GLN A 299 -1.27 -22.14 -13.09
CA GLN A 299 -1.47 -20.94 -13.88
C GLN A 299 -2.06 -19.84 -13.00
N TYR A 300 -1.21 -18.92 -12.54
CA TYR A 300 -1.55 -17.99 -11.45
C TYR A 300 -2.67 -16.99 -11.76
N ASP A 301 -2.94 -16.71 -13.04
CA ASP A 301 -4.00 -15.82 -13.49
C ASP A 301 -5.34 -16.53 -13.76
N SER A 302 -5.41 -17.84 -13.51
CA SER A 302 -6.59 -18.69 -13.72
C SER A 302 -7.85 -18.12 -13.07
N LEU A 303 -8.94 -18.17 -13.83
CA LEU A 303 -10.27 -17.78 -13.38
C LEU A 303 -11.16 -18.98 -13.03
N GLU A 304 -10.61 -20.19 -13.09
CA GLU A 304 -11.34 -21.43 -12.85
C GLU A 304 -11.51 -21.71 -11.35
N THR A 305 -12.50 -22.54 -11.03
CA THR A 305 -12.60 -23.21 -9.73
C THR A 305 -12.08 -24.64 -9.86
N VAL A 306 -11.05 -24.98 -9.09
CA VAL A 306 -10.35 -26.26 -9.20
C VAL A 306 -10.50 -27.07 -7.93
N ALA A 307 -10.97 -28.30 -8.06
CA ALA A 307 -11.03 -29.27 -6.97
C ALA A 307 -9.66 -29.91 -6.73
N TYR A 308 -9.24 -30.05 -5.47
CA TYR A 308 -7.97 -30.68 -5.11
C TYR A 308 -8.01 -31.29 -3.71
N LYS A 309 -7.08 -32.21 -3.45
CA LYS A 309 -6.68 -32.63 -2.11
C LYS A 309 -5.27 -32.17 -1.83
N LEU A 310 -4.99 -31.91 -0.56
CA LEU A 310 -3.68 -31.51 -0.06
C LEU A 310 -3.07 -32.68 0.70
N LYS A 311 -1.82 -33.02 0.40
CA LYS A 311 -1.01 -33.95 1.19
C LYS A 311 -0.26 -33.13 2.22
N ILE A 312 -0.46 -33.43 3.49
CA ILE A 312 0.14 -32.71 4.60
C ILE A 312 0.94 -33.67 5.48
N LYS A 313 1.91 -33.13 6.18
CA LYS A 313 2.70 -33.83 7.19
C LYS A 313 2.25 -33.36 8.55
N THR A 314 2.17 -34.29 9.49
CA THR A 314 1.94 -33.99 10.89
C THR A 314 3.03 -34.61 11.75
N VAL A 315 3.31 -34.04 12.91
CA VAL A 315 4.30 -34.61 13.84
C VAL A 315 3.75 -35.89 14.49
N GLY A 316 2.48 -35.86 14.95
CA GLY A 316 1.89 -36.93 15.76
C GLY A 316 1.04 -37.95 15.02
N TYR A 317 0.55 -37.63 13.80
CA TYR A 317 -0.51 -38.39 13.13
C TYR A 317 -0.10 -38.90 11.73
N GLY A 318 1.18 -38.81 11.39
CA GLY A 318 1.72 -39.24 10.10
C GLY A 318 1.37 -38.29 8.95
N ASP A 319 1.56 -38.79 7.73
CA ASP A 319 1.18 -38.07 6.52
C ASP A 319 -0.32 -38.27 6.27
N LEU A 320 -1.04 -37.17 6.06
CA LEU A 320 -2.48 -37.15 5.83
C LEU A 320 -2.80 -36.57 4.45
N GLU A 321 -3.89 -37.03 3.84
CA GLU A 321 -4.49 -36.38 2.69
C GLU A 321 -5.81 -35.72 3.13
N VAL A 322 -5.92 -34.41 2.94
CA VAL A 322 -7.06 -33.60 3.38
C VAL A 322 -7.80 -33.00 2.17
N PRO A 323 -9.15 -32.92 2.20
CA PRO A 323 -10.02 -33.15 3.35
C PRO A 323 -10.27 -34.65 3.61
N GLN A 324 -10.60 -34.98 4.87
CA GLN A 324 -10.87 -36.34 5.31
C GLN A 324 -12.37 -36.67 5.35
N LEU A 325 -13.24 -35.67 5.47
CA LEU A 325 -14.71 -35.80 5.57
C LEU A 325 -15.42 -35.45 4.26
N SER A 326 -14.70 -34.94 3.25
CA SER A 326 -15.26 -34.62 1.93
C SER A 326 -14.33 -35.02 0.78
N ASP A 327 -14.88 -34.97 -0.44
CA ASP A 327 -14.18 -35.44 -1.64
C ASP A 327 -13.03 -34.51 -2.06
N SER A 328 -13.14 -33.20 -1.83
CA SER A 328 -12.15 -32.22 -2.30
C SER A 328 -12.28 -30.87 -1.58
N LEU A 329 -11.16 -30.16 -1.50
CA LEU A 329 -11.12 -28.72 -1.34
C LEU A 329 -11.35 -28.05 -2.70
N TYR A 330 -11.72 -26.77 -2.70
CA TYR A 330 -11.87 -25.98 -3.91
C TYR A 330 -11.01 -24.72 -3.83
N LEU A 331 -10.23 -24.45 -4.87
CA LEU A 331 -9.54 -23.18 -5.05
C LEU A 331 -10.24 -22.39 -6.16
N THR A 332 -10.85 -21.27 -5.79
CA THR A 332 -11.61 -20.42 -6.70
C THR A 332 -10.71 -19.48 -7.51
N ARG A 333 -11.31 -18.69 -8.40
CA ARG A 333 -10.60 -17.79 -9.31
C ARG A 333 -9.59 -16.89 -8.60
N ARG A 334 -8.37 -16.81 -9.16
CA ARG A 334 -7.28 -15.93 -8.65
C ARG A 334 -7.23 -15.90 -7.13
N ASP A 335 -7.18 -17.08 -6.54
CA ASP A 335 -7.07 -17.24 -5.11
C ASP A 335 -5.82 -18.02 -4.75
N SER A 336 -5.33 -17.77 -3.55
CA SER A 336 -4.24 -18.50 -2.91
C SER A 336 -4.55 -18.60 -1.43
N LYS A 337 -4.19 -19.72 -0.81
CA LYS A 337 -4.51 -20.02 0.59
C LYS A 337 -3.30 -20.49 1.35
N ILE A 338 -3.21 -20.12 2.62
CA ILE A 338 -2.23 -20.66 3.56
C ILE A 338 -2.91 -21.72 4.42
N HIS A 339 -2.68 -22.99 4.10
CA HIS A 339 -3.10 -24.10 4.95
C HIS A 339 -2.03 -24.36 6.00
N VAL A 340 -2.41 -24.94 7.13
CA VAL A 340 -1.48 -25.23 8.23
C VAL A 340 -1.64 -26.65 8.76
N SER A 341 -0.55 -27.22 9.28
CA SER A 341 -0.57 -28.40 10.14
C SER A 341 0.33 -28.19 11.36
N ASP A 342 0.01 -28.90 12.45
CA ASP A 342 0.68 -28.76 13.75
C ASP A 342 0.77 -27.29 14.21
N TYR A 343 -0.36 -26.58 14.10
CA TYR A 343 -0.43 -25.15 14.37
C TYR A 343 -0.95 -24.88 15.80
N PRO A 344 -0.13 -24.30 16.70
CA PRO A 344 -0.53 -24.07 18.08
C PRO A 344 -1.55 -22.93 18.19
N ILE A 345 -2.57 -23.14 19.04
CA ILE A 345 -3.62 -22.18 19.38
C ILE A 345 -3.83 -22.18 20.90
N GLY A 346 -3.04 -21.37 21.60
CA GLY A 346 -3.03 -21.34 23.07
C GLY A 346 -2.45 -22.63 23.63
N ASP A 347 -3.25 -23.36 24.41
CA ASP A 347 -2.86 -24.67 24.98
C ASP A 347 -3.28 -25.86 24.10
N LYS A 348 -3.93 -25.57 22.96
CA LYS A 348 -4.41 -26.56 22.00
C LYS A 348 -3.57 -26.49 20.74
N ASN A 349 -3.71 -27.50 19.88
CA ASN A 349 -2.99 -27.59 18.62
C ASN A 349 -3.96 -28.02 17.53
N LEU A 350 -3.87 -27.38 16.37
CA LEU A 350 -4.55 -27.84 15.17
C LEU A 350 -3.68 -28.90 14.52
N VAL A 351 -4.20 -30.12 14.39
CA VAL A 351 -3.56 -31.15 13.56
C VAL A 351 -3.44 -30.63 12.14
N TYR A 352 -4.50 -29.99 11.63
CA TYR A 352 -4.47 -29.16 10.43
C TYR A 352 -5.66 -28.20 10.36
N SER A 353 -5.55 -27.20 9.49
CA SER A 353 -6.69 -26.41 9.00
C SER A 353 -6.49 -26.14 7.51
N THR A 354 -7.53 -26.44 6.73
CA THR A 354 -7.62 -26.03 5.32
C THR A 354 -8.33 -24.68 5.14
N ALA A 355 -9.06 -24.22 6.16
CA ALA A 355 -9.52 -22.84 6.24
C ALA A 355 -8.37 -21.93 6.70
N GLU A 356 -8.35 -20.70 6.20
CA GLU A 356 -7.34 -19.74 6.60
C GLU A 356 -7.65 -19.19 7.99
N ILE A 357 -6.62 -19.01 8.81
CA ILE A 357 -6.73 -18.44 10.15
C ILE A 357 -6.74 -16.92 10.00
N PHE A 358 -7.79 -16.24 10.48
CA PHE A 358 -7.77 -14.78 10.63
C PHE A 358 -7.00 -14.38 11.88
N THR A 359 -7.38 -14.92 13.03
CA THR A 359 -6.73 -14.65 14.31
C THR A 359 -7.09 -15.72 15.33
N TRP A 360 -6.36 -15.78 16.44
CA TRP A 360 -6.76 -16.52 17.63
C TRP A 360 -6.21 -15.84 18.89
N LYS A 361 -6.88 -16.05 20.02
CA LYS A 361 -6.46 -15.57 21.34
C LYS A 361 -6.85 -16.55 22.43
N LYS A 362 -5.97 -16.71 23.42
CA LYS A 362 -6.22 -17.46 24.65
C LYS A 362 -6.55 -16.48 25.77
N TYR A 363 -7.66 -16.73 26.45
CA TYR A 363 -8.11 -16.05 27.66
C TYR A 363 -8.06 -17.01 28.85
N GLU A 364 -8.36 -16.52 30.04
CA GLU A 364 -8.35 -17.34 31.26
C GLU A 364 -9.41 -18.47 31.21
N ASP A 365 -10.59 -18.17 30.68
CA ASP A 365 -11.74 -19.06 30.62
C ASP A 365 -11.88 -19.83 29.31
N LYS A 366 -11.38 -19.27 28.20
CA LYS A 366 -11.58 -19.82 26.85
C LYS A 366 -10.47 -19.47 25.86
N THR A 367 -10.41 -20.22 24.76
CA THR A 367 -9.66 -19.85 23.56
C THR A 367 -10.63 -19.54 22.44
N VAL A 368 -10.38 -18.47 21.67
CA VAL A 368 -11.17 -18.11 20.50
C VAL A 368 -10.28 -18.23 19.27
N LEU A 369 -10.74 -18.99 18.28
CA LEU A 369 -10.13 -19.12 16.96
C LEU A 369 -11.12 -18.62 15.91
N ILE A 370 -10.67 -17.76 15.00
CA ILE A 370 -11.43 -17.35 13.83
C ILE A 370 -10.76 -17.88 12.58
N VAL A 371 -11.48 -18.70 11.83
CA VAL A 371 -11.08 -19.18 10.51
C VAL A 371 -12.08 -18.74 9.45
N TYR A 372 -11.63 -18.64 8.20
CA TYR A 372 -12.47 -18.24 7.09
C TYR A 372 -12.14 -19.00 5.81
N GLY A 373 -13.15 -19.06 4.93
CA GLY A 373 -13.01 -19.54 3.54
C GLY A 373 -13.75 -18.63 2.56
N GLY A 374 -13.46 -18.78 1.27
CA GLY A 374 -14.22 -18.14 0.21
C GLY A 374 -15.61 -18.76 0.04
N ALA A 375 -16.55 -18.01 -0.54
CA ALA A 375 -17.83 -18.57 -0.96
C ALA A 375 -17.63 -19.75 -1.92
N ASP A 376 -18.55 -20.72 -1.88
CA ASP A 376 -18.51 -21.95 -2.69
C ASP A 376 -17.32 -22.89 -2.41
N GLU A 377 -16.65 -22.72 -1.27
CA GLU A 377 -15.57 -23.60 -0.82
C GLU A 377 -16.06 -24.59 0.25
N HIS A 378 -15.36 -25.71 0.37
CA HIS A 378 -15.48 -26.64 1.49
C HIS A 378 -14.18 -26.62 2.27
N HIS A 379 -14.28 -26.57 3.59
CA HIS A 379 -13.14 -26.61 4.48
C HIS A 379 -13.28 -27.65 5.58
N GLU A 380 -12.12 -27.99 6.13
CA GLU A 380 -11.97 -28.91 7.24
C GLU A 380 -10.83 -28.45 8.15
N LEU A 381 -11.02 -28.58 9.45
CA LEU A 381 -9.96 -28.43 10.44
C LEU A 381 -10.04 -29.53 11.48
N ALA A 382 -8.90 -29.87 12.06
CA ALA A 382 -8.80 -30.89 13.09
C ALA A 382 -8.11 -30.35 14.35
N VAL A 383 -8.74 -30.57 15.50
CA VAL A 383 -8.22 -30.15 16.82
C VAL A 383 -7.71 -31.38 17.56
N GLU A 384 -6.44 -31.33 17.99
CA GLU A 384 -5.81 -32.39 18.77
C GLU A 384 -6.48 -32.56 20.16
N GLY A 385 -6.78 -33.80 20.53
CA GLY A 385 -7.33 -34.16 21.84
C GLY A 385 -8.43 -35.23 21.79
N GLU A 386 -8.56 -35.98 22.89
CA GLU A 386 -9.58 -37.03 23.11
C GLU A 386 -10.64 -36.61 24.16
N GLN A 387 -10.65 -35.34 24.60
CA GLN A 387 -11.57 -34.89 25.64
C GLN A 387 -12.99 -34.72 25.10
N ALA A 388 -13.92 -35.54 25.63
CA ALA A 388 -15.37 -35.58 25.40
C ALA A 388 -15.79 -35.62 23.91
N ASP A 389 -16.78 -36.44 23.58
CA ASP A 389 -17.30 -36.48 22.22
C ASP A 389 -17.87 -35.10 21.85
N VAL A 390 -17.24 -34.42 20.88
CA VAL A 390 -17.82 -33.23 20.26
C VAL A 390 -18.93 -33.73 19.35
N THR A 391 -20.15 -33.25 19.59
CA THR A 391 -21.36 -33.66 18.89
C THR A 391 -22.07 -32.42 18.33
N ASP A 392 -23.19 -32.61 17.65
CA ASP A 392 -24.02 -31.51 17.14
C ASP A 392 -24.47 -30.55 18.26
N GLU A 393 -24.57 -31.00 19.52
CA GLU A 393 -24.89 -30.15 20.68
C GLU A 393 -23.79 -29.11 20.99
N ASN A 394 -22.60 -29.29 20.42
CA ASN A 394 -21.47 -28.37 20.56
C ASN A 394 -21.46 -27.27 19.49
N VAL A 395 -22.34 -27.34 18.49
CA VAL A 395 -22.57 -26.26 17.54
C VAL A 395 -23.44 -25.20 18.23
N ILE A 396 -22.82 -24.09 18.62
CA ILE A 396 -23.46 -22.99 19.36
C ILE A 396 -24.29 -22.12 18.41
N GLU A 397 -23.82 -21.95 17.17
CA GLU A 397 -24.47 -21.14 16.15
C GLU A 397 -24.32 -21.80 14.78
N GLY A 398 -25.37 -21.70 13.96
CA GLY A 398 -25.46 -22.28 12.62
C GLY A 398 -25.78 -23.77 12.61
N SER A 399 -25.82 -24.35 11.42
CA SER A 399 -26.03 -25.79 11.18
C SER A 399 -24.97 -26.36 10.22
N ASP A 400 -25.11 -27.63 9.84
CA ASP A 400 -24.36 -28.26 8.74
C ASP A 400 -22.82 -28.27 8.92
N VAL A 401 -22.38 -28.48 10.15
CA VAL A 401 -21.00 -28.85 10.48
C VAL A 401 -20.92 -30.35 10.66
N SER A 402 -20.15 -31.04 9.82
CA SER A 402 -19.82 -32.45 10.01
C SER A 402 -18.77 -32.58 11.10
N ILE A 403 -19.02 -33.41 12.12
CA ILE A 403 -18.11 -33.64 13.24
C ILE A 403 -17.77 -35.13 13.30
N GLU A 404 -16.49 -35.46 13.19
CA GLU A 404 -16.01 -36.84 13.31
C GLU A 404 -14.83 -36.92 14.28
N GLN A 405 -14.91 -37.85 15.24
CA GLN A 405 -13.78 -38.18 16.10
C GLN A 405 -12.88 -39.21 15.41
N LYS A 406 -11.58 -38.89 15.36
CA LYS A 406 -10.53 -39.79 14.89
C LYS A 406 -9.56 -40.08 16.03
N GLY A 407 -8.66 -41.04 15.84
CA GLY A 407 -7.69 -41.43 16.86
C GLY A 407 -6.83 -40.25 17.29
N GLY A 408 -7.17 -39.64 18.44
CA GLY A 408 -6.47 -38.52 19.04
C GLY A 408 -6.85 -37.11 18.56
N TYR A 409 -7.85 -36.92 17.70
CA TYR A 409 -8.29 -35.58 17.27
C TYR A 409 -9.75 -35.53 16.77
N THR A 410 -10.37 -34.34 16.87
CA THR A 410 -11.72 -34.04 16.38
C THR A 410 -11.65 -33.29 15.05
N VAL A 411 -12.35 -33.77 14.02
CA VAL A 411 -12.43 -33.14 12.70
C VAL A 411 -13.76 -32.40 12.54
N LEU A 412 -13.71 -31.13 12.12
CA LEU A 412 -14.85 -30.32 11.73
C LEU A 412 -14.79 -30.05 10.23
N GLY A 413 -15.79 -30.49 9.47
CA GLY A 413 -15.95 -30.23 8.05
C GLY A 413 -17.20 -29.37 7.77
N TRP A 414 -17.11 -28.39 6.87
CA TRP A 414 -18.25 -27.53 6.53
C TRP A 414 -18.14 -26.96 5.12
N ALA A 415 -19.31 -26.68 4.53
CA ALA A 415 -19.41 -25.81 3.36
C ALA A 415 -19.46 -24.34 3.81
N VAL A 416 -18.68 -23.48 3.16
CA VAL A 416 -18.67 -22.05 3.44
C VAL A 416 -19.97 -21.44 2.92
N SER A 417 -20.73 -20.79 3.81
CA SER A 417 -21.97 -20.09 3.48
C SER A 417 -22.11 -18.83 4.34
N ASP A 418 -22.98 -17.91 3.92
CA ASP A 418 -23.25 -16.65 4.64
C ASP A 418 -23.86 -16.86 6.06
N GLU A 419 -24.25 -18.09 6.38
CA GLU A 419 -24.60 -18.45 7.75
C GLU A 419 -23.33 -18.76 8.55
N ARG A 420 -23.00 -17.85 9.46
CA ARG A 420 -21.94 -18.03 10.46
C ARG A 420 -22.15 -19.30 11.26
N LYS A 421 -21.06 -20.04 11.49
CA LYS A 421 -21.06 -21.21 12.37
C LYS A 421 -20.08 -21.01 13.52
N VAL A 422 -20.48 -21.40 14.72
CA VAL A 422 -19.62 -21.36 15.92
C VAL A 422 -19.67 -22.70 16.61
N VAL A 423 -18.51 -23.35 16.75
CA VAL A 423 -18.40 -24.69 17.34
C VAL A 423 -17.52 -24.62 18.59
N ARG A 424 -17.98 -25.26 19.67
CA ARG A 424 -17.21 -25.38 20.92
C ARG A 424 -16.55 -26.75 21.02
N VAL A 425 -15.23 -26.78 20.91
CA VAL A 425 -14.42 -28.00 20.94
C VAL A 425 -13.68 -28.11 22.27
N HIS A 426 -13.60 -29.33 22.82
CA HIS A 426 -12.86 -29.66 24.06
C HIS A 426 -13.07 -28.66 25.20
N GLU A 427 -14.34 -28.45 25.55
CA GLU A 427 -14.85 -27.60 26.64
C GLU A 427 -14.73 -26.08 26.42
N ASN A 428 -13.56 -25.57 26.02
CA ASN A 428 -13.28 -24.13 26.08
C ASN A 428 -12.67 -23.51 24.80
N LEU A 429 -12.55 -24.25 23.71
CA LEU A 429 -12.14 -23.69 22.41
C LEU A 429 -13.38 -23.34 21.58
N TYR A 430 -13.55 -22.05 21.28
CA TYR A 430 -14.62 -21.54 20.43
C TYR A 430 -14.06 -21.24 19.05
N ILE A 431 -14.58 -21.92 18.04
CA ILE A 431 -14.12 -21.79 16.65
C ILE A 431 -15.22 -21.13 15.83
N TYR A 432 -14.92 -19.95 15.30
CA TYR A 432 -15.78 -19.21 14.39
C TYR A 432 -15.41 -19.58 12.96
N LEU A 433 -16.36 -20.19 12.24
CA LEU A 433 -16.22 -20.61 10.84
C LEU A 433 -16.95 -19.59 9.97
N LEU A 434 -16.19 -18.74 9.28
CA LEU A 434 -16.72 -17.58 8.58
C LEU A 434 -16.58 -17.67 7.06
N THR A 435 -17.40 -16.92 6.34
CA THR A 435 -17.04 -16.50 4.98
C THR A 435 -15.97 -15.42 5.02
N ARG A 436 -15.17 -15.29 3.95
CA ARG A 436 -14.18 -14.22 3.79
C ARG A 436 -14.83 -12.84 3.97
N ASN A 437 -15.99 -12.63 3.36
CA ASN A 437 -16.73 -11.37 3.42
C ASN A 437 -17.23 -11.05 4.84
N GLU A 438 -17.57 -12.06 5.65
CA GLU A 438 -17.85 -11.84 7.06
C GLU A 438 -16.58 -11.51 7.84
N ALA A 439 -15.47 -12.24 7.61
CA ALA A 439 -14.18 -12.01 8.25
C ALA A 439 -13.63 -10.59 7.97
N TYR A 440 -13.92 -9.99 6.82
CA TYR A 440 -13.60 -8.58 6.53
C TYR A 440 -14.15 -7.60 7.56
N ASN A 441 -15.21 -7.94 8.27
CA ASN A 441 -15.84 -7.08 9.29
C ASN A 441 -15.28 -7.31 10.71
N PHE A 442 -14.35 -8.26 10.87
CA PHE A 442 -13.65 -8.48 12.13
C PHE A 442 -12.41 -7.59 12.25
N TRP A 443 -12.09 -7.24 13.49
CA TRP A 443 -10.99 -6.39 13.88
C TRP A 443 -10.32 -6.97 15.13
N VAL A 444 -9.01 -6.78 15.20
CA VAL A 444 -8.17 -7.08 16.35
C VAL A 444 -7.46 -5.76 16.70
N PRO A 445 -8.21 -4.77 17.25
CA PRO A 445 -7.72 -3.40 17.35
C PRO A 445 -6.60 -3.29 18.38
N PRO A 446 -5.56 -2.49 18.11
CA PRO A 446 -4.46 -2.29 19.05
C PRO A 446 -4.94 -1.60 20.32
N ALA A 447 -4.21 -1.82 21.42
CA ALA A 447 -4.39 -1.05 22.63
C ALA A 447 -3.89 0.39 22.45
N VAL A 448 -4.43 1.33 23.25
CA VAL A 448 -3.98 2.73 23.19
C VAL A 448 -2.51 2.82 23.61
N GLY A 449 -1.64 3.20 22.67
CA GLY A 449 -0.20 3.34 22.91
C GLY A 449 0.62 2.07 22.72
N ASP A 450 -0.02 0.93 22.42
CA ASP A 450 0.64 -0.31 22.03
C ASP A 450 0.03 -0.84 20.73
N PHE A 451 0.76 -0.66 19.63
CA PHE A 451 0.33 -1.10 18.30
C PHE A 451 0.75 -2.53 17.96
N ALA A 452 1.54 -3.18 18.82
CA ALA A 452 2.05 -4.53 18.59
C ALA A 452 1.13 -5.60 19.18
N THR A 453 0.42 -5.28 20.26
CA THR A 453 -0.48 -6.21 20.94
C THR A 453 -1.95 -5.79 20.82
N SER A 454 -2.82 -6.81 20.88
CA SER A 454 -4.26 -6.65 20.91
C SER A 454 -4.87 -7.89 21.53
N ASP A 455 -5.71 -7.70 22.54
CA ASP A 455 -6.36 -8.79 23.28
C ASP A 455 -7.85 -8.90 22.97
N VAL A 456 -8.40 -8.00 22.16
CA VAL A 456 -9.84 -7.95 21.89
C VAL A 456 -10.10 -8.37 20.45
N ILE A 457 -11.04 -9.30 20.26
CA ILE A 457 -11.53 -9.68 18.93
C ILE A 457 -12.96 -9.17 18.79
N VAL A 458 -13.19 -8.32 17.80
CA VAL A 458 -14.48 -7.63 17.63
C VAL A 458 -14.93 -7.63 16.17
N LYS A 459 -16.17 -8.05 15.93
CA LYS A 459 -16.89 -7.76 14.69
C LYS A 459 -17.52 -6.38 14.80
N ALA A 460 -17.29 -5.54 13.80
CA ALA A 460 -17.83 -4.19 13.74
C ALA A 460 -18.07 -3.79 12.28
N GLY A 461 -18.16 -2.49 12.02
CA GLY A 461 -18.39 -1.92 10.71
C GLY A 461 -17.09 -1.40 10.10
N TYR A 462 -17.13 -0.14 9.67
CA TYR A 462 -16.14 0.46 8.77
C TYR A 462 -14.70 0.48 9.28
N LEU A 463 -14.44 0.91 10.53
CA LEU A 463 -13.09 0.94 11.09
C LEU A 463 -13.12 0.95 12.62
N ILE A 464 -12.28 0.12 13.25
CA ILE A 464 -11.93 0.27 14.68
C ILE A 464 -10.46 0.69 14.77
N ARG A 465 -10.20 1.83 15.42
CA ARG A 465 -8.87 2.42 15.53
C ARG A 465 -8.08 1.85 16.70
N ASN A 466 -8.72 1.76 17.86
CA ASN A 466 -8.12 1.24 19.07
C ASN A 466 -9.19 0.78 20.07
N VAL A 467 -8.73 0.06 21.08
CA VAL A 467 -9.52 -0.40 22.22
C VAL A 467 -8.78 -0.12 23.52
N ALA A 468 -9.53 0.15 24.59
CA ALA A 468 -9.03 0.19 25.95
C ALA A 468 -9.88 -0.73 26.84
N VAL A 469 -9.21 -1.61 27.57
CA VAL A 469 -9.81 -2.46 28.62
C VAL A 469 -9.31 -1.91 29.96
N ASP A 470 -10.22 -1.43 30.81
CA ASP A 470 -9.90 -0.88 32.13
C ASP A 470 -10.84 -1.49 33.18
N GLY A 471 -10.32 -2.44 33.95
CA GLY A 471 -11.09 -3.20 34.93
C GLY A 471 -12.30 -3.91 34.31
N ASP A 472 -13.49 -3.43 34.62
CA ASP A 472 -14.78 -3.95 34.13
C ASP A 472 -15.38 -3.09 33.01
N SER A 473 -14.57 -2.29 32.33
CA SER A 473 -14.98 -1.35 31.29
C SER A 473 -14.24 -1.58 29.98
N LEU A 474 -14.96 -1.44 28.87
CA LEU A 474 -14.45 -1.57 27.51
C LEU A 474 -14.75 -0.31 26.72
N SER A 475 -13.75 0.28 26.07
CA SER A 475 -13.92 1.51 25.30
C SER A 475 -13.26 1.41 23.93
N PHE A 476 -14.01 1.70 22.88
CA PHE A 476 -13.52 1.71 21.50
C PHE A 476 -13.42 3.14 20.95
N SER A 477 -12.40 3.38 20.13
CA SER A 477 -12.41 4.49 19.16
C SER A 477 -12.48 3.91 17.75
N GLY A 478 -13.34 4.46 16.90
CA GLY A 478 -13.56 3.94 15.55
C GLY A 478 -14.42 4.86 14.69
N ASP A 479 -14.59 4.46 13.43
CA ASP A 479 -15.36 5.21 12.44
C ASP A 479 -16.53 4.38 11.93
N LEU A 480 -17.65 5.06 11.71
CA LEU A 480 -18.91 4.47 11.24
C LEU A 480 -19.34 5.17 9.95
N ASN A 481 -19.74 4.40 8.95
CA ASN A 481 -20.40 4.89 7.74
C ASN A 481 -21.89 4.47 7.67
N SER A 482 -22.35 3.71 8.66
CA SER A 482 -23.70 3.14 8.78
C SER A 482 -23.93 2.65 10.22
N THR A 483 -25.20 2.44 10.60
CA THR A 483 -25.54 1.89 11.92
C THR A 483 -24.96 0.49 12.00
N THR A 484 -24.19 0.23 13.05
CA THR A 484 -23.33 -0.93 13.14
C THR A 484 -23.56 -1.67 14.44
N THR A 485 -23.69 -3.00 14.36
CA THR A 485 -23.59 -3.86 15.54
C THR A 485 -22.13 -4.11 15.86
N ILE A 486 -21.75 -3.86 17.10
CA ILE A 486 -20.47 -4.28 17.68
C ILE A 486 -20.70 -5.59 18.39
N GLU A 487 -19.86 -6.58 18.09
CA GLU A 487 -19.88 -7.89 18.72
C GLU A 487 -18.46 -8.27 19.14
N VAL A 488 -18.20 -8.23 20.43
CA VAL A 488 -16.91 -8.60 21.03
C VAL A 488 -16.96 -10.08 21.38
N VAL A 489 -16.20 -10.89 20.65
CA VAL A 489 -16.19 -12.36 20.80
C VAL A 489 -15.09 -12.85 21.75
N GLY A 490 -14.08 -12.03 21.99
CA GLY A 490 -13.00 -12.29 22.95
C GLY A 490 -12.38 -11.01 23.51
N GLY A 491 -11.84 -11.09 24.72
CA GLY A 491 -11.15 -9.98 25.40
C GLY A 491 -12.03 -9.05 26.23
N ALA A 492 -13.34 -9.32 26.31
CA ALA A 492 -14.23 -8.60 27.21
C ALA A 492 -14.12 -9.13 28.66
N PRO A 493 -14.09 -8.27 29.69
CA PRO A 493 -14.20 -8.68 31.08
C PRO A 493 -15.42 -9.56 31.36
N ALA A 494 -15.28 -10.58 32.22
CA ALA A 494 -16.34 -11.55 32.55
C ALA A 494 -17.61 -10.94 33.17
N SER A 495 -17.50 -9.77 33.80
CA SER A 495 -18.63 -9.01 34.34
C SER A 495 -18.52 -7.55 33.89
N LEU A 496 -18.68 -7.33 32.58
CA LEU A 496 -18.59 -6.00 32.00
C LEU A 496 -19.67 -5.09 32.61
N LYS A 497 -19.27 -3.91 33.08
CA LYS A 497 -20.17 -2.90 33.64
C LYS A 497 -20.38 -1.71 32.72
N SER A 498 -19.40 -1.38 31.88
CA SER A 498 -19.53 -0.30 30.93
C SER A 498 -18.93 -0.64 29.57
N LEU A 499 -19.63 -0.24 28.51
CA LEU A 499 -19.16 -0.27 27.15
C LEU A 499 -19.28 1.14 26.57
N ASN A 500 -18.20 1.62 25.95
CA ASN A 500 -18.18 2.94 25.32
C ASN A 500 -17.68 2.87 23.88
N PHE A 501 -18.20 3.74 23.03
CA PHE A 501 -17.73 3.97 21.66
C PHE A 501 -17.58 5.46 21.40
N ASN A 502 -16.40 5.90 21.00
CA ASN A 502 -16.04 7.32 20.81
C ASN A 502 -16.44 8.20 22.03
N GLY A 503 -16.20 7.68 23.24
CA GLY A 503 -16.52 8.36 24.50
C GLY A 503 -18.00 8.36 24.91
N LYS A 504 -18.89 7.71 24.15
CA LYS A 504 -20.31 7.58 24.50
C LYS A 504 -20.62 6.19 25.04
N SER A 505 -21.34 6.13 26.15
CA SER A 505 -21.82 4.87 26.72
C SER A 505 -22.84 4.20 25.80
N LEU A 506 -22.72 2.88 25.67
CA LEU A 506 -23.64 2.03 24.92
C LEU A 506 -24.37 1.07 25.87
N ALA A 507 -25.66 0.87 25.59
CA ALA A 507 -26.35 -0.28 26.13
C ALA A 507 -25.83 -1.54 25.44
N PHE A 508 -25.57 -2.59 26.21
CA PHE A 508 -25.02 -3.84 25.69
C PHE A 508 -25.69 -5.04 26.34
N LYS A 509 -25.53 -6.20 25.72
CA LYS A 509 -25.84 -7.51 26.29
C LYS A 509 -24.57 -8.33 26.32
N GLN A 510 -24.31 -9.01 27.43
CA GLN A 510 -23.27 -10.02 27.55
C GLN A 510 -23.94 -11.37 27.76
N ASN A 511 -23.70 -12.34 26.87
CA ASN A 511 -24.29 -13.66 26.99
C ASN A 511 -23.45 -14.59 27.88
N GLU A 512 -23.93 -15.82 28.09
CA GLU A 512 -23.26 -16.81 28.94
C GLU A 512 -21.87 -17.25 28.42
N TYR A 513 -21.58 -17.02 27.14
CA TYR A 513 -20.28 -17.28 26.52
C TYR A 513 -19.34 -16.07 26.58
N GLY A 514 -19.73 -15.01 27.29
CA GLY A 514 -18.97 -13.78 27.42
C GLY A 514 -18.97 -12.89 26.17
N VAL A 515 -19.77 -13.21 25.14
CA VAL A 515 -19.89 -12.39 23.93
C VAL A 515 -20.70 -11.14 24.26
N VAL A 516 -20.13 -9.98 23.96
CA VAL A 516 -20.76 -8.67 24.21
C VAL A 516 -21.30 -8.11 22.90
N THR A 517 -22.58 -7.77 22.87
CA THR A 517 -23.24 -7.15 21.71
C THR A 517 -23.80 -5.78 22.06
N ALA A 518 -23.62 -4.81 21.17
CA ALA A 518 -24.20 -3.48 21.26
C ALA A 518 -24.45 -2.91 19.86
N THR A 519 -25.35 -1.93 19.76
CA THR A 519 -25.60 -1.21 18.51
C THR A 519 -25.09 0.21 18.64
N VAL A 520 -24.35 0.66 17.63
CA VAL A 520 -23.93 2.06 17.51
C VAL A 520 -24.68 2.69 16.36
N ASP A 521 -25.56 3.62 16.71
CA ASP A 521 -26.39 4.34 15.75
C ASP A 521 -25.55 5.30 14.91
N PHE A 522 -25.83 5.30 13.62
CA PHE A 522 -25.33 6.29 12.68
C PHE A 522 -26.51 6.95 11.99
N ALA A 523 -26.46 8.28 11.94
CA ALA A 523 -27.39 9.06 11.13
C ALA A 523 -26.56 9.92 10.19
N THR A 524 -26.85 9.83 8.88
CA THR A 524 -26.23 10.70 7.91
C THR A 524 -26.65 12.14 8.21
N PRO A 525 -25.71 13.05 8.57
CA PRO A 525 -26.04 14.44 8.80
C PRO A 525 -26.47 15.13 7.51
N GLU A 526 -27.30 16.17 7.64
CA GLU A 526 -27.53 17.10 6.53
C GLU A 526 -26.24 17.89 6.27
N ILE A 527 -25.66 17.76 5.06
CA ILE A 527 -24.45 18.49 4.66
C ILE A 527 -24.84 19.66 3.77
N LYS A 528 -24.59 20.88 4.26
CA LYS A 528 -24.81 22.11 3.51
C LYS A 528 -23.50 22.59 2.89
N LEU A 529 -23.42 22.50 1.57
CA LEU A 529 -22.27 22.97 0.80
C LEU A 529 -22.62 24.28 0.08
N PRO A 530 -21.69 25.25 0.01
CA PRO A 530 -21.93 26.47 -0.74
C PRO A 530 -22.01 26.17 -2.24
N CYS A 531 -22.97 26.77 -2.93
CA CYS A 531 -23.08 26.64 -4.38
C CYS A 531 -21.98 27.48 -5.04
N LEU A 532 -20.92 26.84 -5.55
CA LEU A 532 -19.74 27.53 -6.12
C LEU A 532 -20.09 28.48 -7.27
N SER A 533 -21.14 28.20 -8.05
CA SER A 533 -21.63 29.08 -9.12
C SER A 533 -22.35 30.34 -8.61
N GLN A 534 -22.75 30.38 -7.34
CA GLN A 534 -23.42 31.51 -6.70
C GLN A 534 -22.49 32.33 -5.79
N VAL A 535 -21.25 31.88 -5.60
CA VAL A 535 -20.24 32.65 -4.84
C VAL A 535 -19.88 33.92 -5.62
N SER A 536 -19.67 35.03 -4.91
CA SER A 536 -19.21 36.28 -5.51
C SER A 536 -17.73 36.20 -5.89
N TRP A 537 -17.45 35.69 -7.09
CA TRP A 537 -16.11 35.62 -7.65
C TRP A 537 -15.56 37.01 -7.95
N LYS A 538 -14.31 37.23 -7.56
CA LYS A 538 -13.49 38.35 -8.03
C LYS A 538 -12.49 37.80 -9.04
N TYR A 539 -12.14 38.61 -10.02
CA TYR A 539 -11.13 38.26 -11.00
C TYR A 539 -10.11 39.38 -11.13
N VAL A 540 -8.92 38.99 -11.55
CA VAL A 540 -7.83 39.88 -11.94
C VAL A 540 -7.19 39.27 -13.18
N ASP A 541 -6.81 40.12 -14.13
CA ASP A 541 -6.03 39.70 -15.29
C ASP A 541 -4.64 39.26 -14.81
N SER A 542 -4.30 37.98 -15.04
CA SER A 542 -3.05 37.37 -14.63
C SER A 542 -2.05 37.25 -15.79
N LEU A 543 -2.27 37.98 -16.89
CA LEU A 543 -1.31 38.17 -17.95
C LEU A 543 -1.15 39.66 -18.32
N PRO A 544 -0.87 40.56 -17.35
CA PRO A 544 -0.69 41.99 -17.63
C PRO A 544 0.47 42.27 -18.60
N GLU A 545 1.41 41.34 -18.76
CA GLU A 545 2.62 41.44 -19.58
C GLU A 545 2.34 41.76 -21.05
N ILE A 546 1.17 41.40 -21.58
CA ILE A 546 0.81 41.67 -22.97
C ILE A 546 0.34 43.11 -23.21
N LYS A 547 0.19 43.92 -22.14
CA LYS A 547 -0.21 45.32 -22.26
C LYS A 547 0.98 46.19 -22.65
N SER A 548 0.72 47.21 -23.46
CA SER A 548 1.75 48.10 -23.98
C SER A 548 2.42 48.97 -22.90
N ASP A 549 1.78 49.15 -21.76
CA ASP A 549 2.25 49.92 -20.61
C ASP A 549 2.84 49.04 -19.49
N TYR A 550 2.98 47.72 -19.70
CA TYR A 550 3.64 46.84 -18.75
C TYR A 550 5.15 47.10 -18.73
N SER A 551 5.70 47.32 -17.53
CA SER A 551 7.14 47.43 -17.30
C SER A 551 7.69 46.10 -16.77
N ASP A 552 8.69 45.55 -17.45
CA ASP A 552 9.46 44.38 -17.06
C ASP A 552 10.85 44.75 -16.51
N GLU A 553 11.09 46.02 -16.15
CA GLU A 553 12.39 46.49 -15.64
C GLU A 553 12.86 45.77 -14.36
N SER A 554 11.94 45.14 -13.61
CA SER A 554 12.25 44.37 -12.40
C SER A 554 12.41 42.87 -12.66
N TRP A 555 12.27 42.41 -13.92
CA TRP A 555 12.45 41.01 -14.27
C TRP A 555 13.93 40.62 -14.24
N THR A 556 14.19 39.33 -14.06
CA THR A 556 15.54 38.79 -14.22
C THR A 556 15.95 38.83 -15.69
N ASP A 557 17.09 39.47 -15.97
CA ASP A 557 17.69 39.44 -17.30
C ASP A 557 18.18 38.03 -17.63
N ALA A 558 17.72 37.48 -18.76
CA ALA A 558 18.17 36.19 -19.27
C ALA A 558 19.50 36.33 -20.04
N ASP A 559 20.55 36.79 -19.37
CA ASP A 559 21.81 37.24 -19.96
C ASP A 559 23.00 36.29 -19.79
N LEU A 560 22.80 35.15 -19.12
CA LEU A 560 23.85 34.16 -18.89
C LEU A 560 24.33 33.56 -20.21
N LYS A 561 25.59 33.79 -20.58
CA LYS A 561 26.18 33.31 -21.84
C LYS A 561 26.62 31.84 -21.80
N GLU A 562 26.59 31.24 -20.63
CA GLU A 562 26.94 29.85 -20.37
C GLU A 562 25.86 29.22 -19.50
N THR A 563 25.75 27.89 -19.52
CA THR A 563 24.84 27.13 -18.67
C THR A 563 25.62 26.18 -17.78
N TYR A 564 25.12 25.95 -16.57
CA TYR A 564 25.64 24.90 -15.69
C TYR A 564 25.08 23.52 -16.05
N ASN A 565 24.11 23.45 -16.99
CA ASN A 565 23.53 22.21 -17.46
C ASN A 565 24.45 21.50 -18.46
N THR A 566 25.21 20.52 -17.99
CA THR A 566 26.13 19.73 -18.83
C THR A 566 25.41 18.72 -19.73
N ALA A 567 24.16 18.37 -19.43
CA ALA A 567 23.37 17.44 -20.23
C ALA A 567 22.74 18.11 -21.46
N ASN A 568 22.42 19.40 -21.36
CA ASN A 568 21.80 20.17 -22.42
C ASN A 568 22.59 21.47 -22.65
N PRO A 569 23.63 21.45 -23.51
CA PRO A 569 24.38 22.65 -23.87
C PRO A 569 23.50 23.68 -24.58
N LEU A 570 23.85 24.97 -24.42
CA LEU A 570 23.10 26.07 -25.03
C LEU A 570 23.06 25.97 -26.56
N LYS A 571 21.85 26.20 -27.10
CA LYS A 571 21.58 26.38 -28.54
C LYS A 571 21.18 27.82 -28.88
N THR A 572 21.16 28.68 -27.88
CA THR A 572 20.79 30.10 -27.92
C THR A 572 21.98 30.95 -27.46
N PRO A 573 22.02 32.26 -27.81
CA PRO A 573 23.11 33.15 -27.39
C PRO A 573 23.26 33.31 -25.87
N THR A 574 22.17 33.13 -25.13
CA THR A 574 22.12 33.14 -23.66
C THR A 574 21.24 31.99 -23.17
N SER A 575 21.35 31.63 -21.89
CA SER A 575 20.52 30.61 -21.27
C SER A 575 19.08 31.10 -21.14
N LEU A 576 18.16 30.25 -21.59
CA LEU A 576 16.72 30.37 -21.36
C LEU A 576 16.21 29.19 -20.51
N TYR A 577 17.08 28.62 -19.68
CA TYR A 577 16.72 27.55 -18.75
C TYR A 577 16.37 28.17 -17.41
N GLY A 578 15.11 28.03 -16.95
CA GLY A 578 14.68 28.59 -15.67
C GLY A 578 15.58 28.21 -14.49
N GLY A 579 16.11 26.97 -14.50
CA GLY A 579 17.00 26.48 -13.45
C GLY A 579 18.35 27.20 -13.35
N ASP A 580 18.87 27.79 -14.43
CA ASP A 580 20.11 28.60 -14.37
C ASP A 580 19.87 29.92 -13.61
N TYR A 581 18.61 30.34 -13.46
CA TYR A 581 18.20 31.55 -12.75
C TYR A 581 17.46 31.26 -11.43
N GLY A 582 17.44 30.00 -10.98
CA GLY A 582 16.80 29.60 -9.73
C GLY A 582 15.28 29.36 -9.80
N TYR A 583 14.70 29.30 -11.00
CA TYR A 583 13.28 29.02 -11.21
C TYR A 583 13.03 27.56 -11.57
N HIS A 584 12.44 26.80 -10.63
CA HIS A 584 12.32 25.34 -10.73
C HIS A 584 10.88 24.79 -10.70
N THR A 585 9.86 25.65 -10.61
CA THR A 585 8.47 25.21 -10.43
C THR A 585 7.49 26.12 -11.15
N SER A 586 6.29 25.60 -11.40
CA SER A 586 5.16 26.32 -12.02
C SER A 586 5.44 26.80 -13.45
N SER A 587 4.64 27.77 -13.91
CA SER A 587 4.75 28.38 -15.24
C SER A 587 5.93 29.34 -15.32
N LEU A 588 6.71 29.26 -16.41
CA LEU A 588 7.78 30.20 -16.72
C LEU A 588 7.31 31.18 -17.80
N LEU A 589 7.62 32.46 -17.62
CA LEU A 589 7.33 33.52 -18.58
C LEU A 589 8.65 34.11 -19.09
N TYR A 590 8.71 34.41 -20.39
CA TYR A 590 9.87 35.00 -21.04
C TYR A 590 9.41 36.19 -21.90
N ARG A 591 10.24 37.24 -21.95
CA ARG A 591 10.02 38.44 -22.78
C ARG A 591 11.27 38.71 -23.64
N GLY A 592 11.10 38.64 -24.95
CA GLY A 592 12.18 38.86 -25.92
C GLY A 592 12.09 40.24 -26.55
N HIS A 593 13.01 41.14 -26.19
CA HIS A 593 13.10 42.49 -26.78
C HIS A 593 13.90 42.45 -28.08
N PHE A 594 13.36 42.99 -29.16
CA PHE A 594 14.07 43.16 -30.42
C PHE A 594 13.63 44.43 -31.14
N LYS A 595 14.53 45.03 -31.92
CA LYS A 595 14.23 46.17 -32.78
C LYS A 595 14.00 45.67 -34.20
N ALA A 596 12.79 45.87 -34.71
CA ALA A 596 12.46 45.47 -36.07
C ALA A 596 13.33 46.20 -37.10
N ASN A 597 13.84 45.46 -38.09
CA ASN A 597 14.55 45.99 -39.25
C ASN A 597 13.71 45.93 -40.53
N GLY A 598 12.50 45.35 -40.46
CA GLY A 598 11.55 45.27 -41.57
C GLY A 598 11.75 44.05 -42.48
N GLN A 599 12.69 43.16 -42.17
CA GLN A 599 12.96 41.92 -42.91
C GLN A 599 12.43 40.67 -42.19
N GLU A 600 11.82 40.83 -41.01
CA GLU A 600 11.25 39.73 -40.24
C GLU A 600 10.08 39.08 -41.01
N SER A 601 10.16 37.76 -41.18
CA SER A 601 9.14 36.98 -41.90
C SER A 601 8.69 35.72 -41.16
N THR A 602 9.46 35.29 -40.15
CA THR A 602 9.20 34.08 -39.38
C THR A 602 9.53 34.31 -37.92
N PHE A 603 8.77 33.65 -37.05
CA PHE A 603 9.06 33.50 -35.63
C PHE A 603 9.06 32.02 -35.32
N ASN A 604 10.20 31.50 -34.85
CA ASN A 604 10.36 30.10 -34.52
C ASN A 604 10.76 29.97 -33.06
N ILE A 605 10.02 29.15 -32.31
CA ILE A 605 10.25 28.90 -30.90
C ILE A 605 10.18 27.40 -30.65
N THR A 606 11.12 26.90 -29.86
CA THR A 606 11.09 25.54 -29.33
C THR A 606 11.05 25.64 -27.82
N THR A 607 9.98 25.14 -27.21
CA THR A 607 9.78 25.13 -25.77
C THR A 607 9.88 23.71 -25.24
N GLN A 608 10.36 23.56 -24.01
CA GLN A 608 10.41 22.29 -23.29
C GLN A 608 9.89 22.51 -21.87
N GLY A 609 9.05 21.60 -21.42
CA GLY A 609 8.45 21.58 -20.09
C GLY A 609 8.02 20.14 -19.75
N GLY A 610 6.99 19.99 -18.92
CA GLY A 610 6.44 18.66 -18.59
C GLY A 610 5.69 18.00 -19.76
N ASN A 611 5.43 16.69 -19.64
CA ASN A 611 4.87 15.83 -20.68
C ASN A 611 3.34 15.94 -20.87
N ALA A 612 2.72 17.07 -20.49
CA ALA A 612 1.27 17.25 -20.51
C ALA A 612 0.79 18.14 -21.67
N PRO A 613 0.53 17.59 -22.88
CA PRO A 613 -0.16 18.32 -23.94
C PRO A 613 -1.66 18.36 -23.65
N THR A 614 -2.12 19.43 -23.01
CA THR A 614 -3.52 19.93 -23.02
C THR A 614 -4.64 18.87 -23.08
N SER A 615 -5.00 18.27 -21.95
CA SER A 615 -6.29 17.57 -21.80
C SER A 615 -6.66 17.40 -20.32
N ILE A 616 -7.97 17.30 -20.04
CA ILE A 616 -8.52 17.18 -18.68
C ILE A 616 -8.69 15.69 -18.37
N TRP A 617 -7.81 15.14 -17.53
CA TRP A 617 -7.83 13.72 -17.12
C TRP A 617 -8.22 13.53 -15.66
N GLN A 618 -7.97 14.53 -14.83
CA GLN A 618 -8.47 14.60 -13.47
C GLN A 618 -9.56 15.67 -13.41
N THR A 619 -10.77 15.27 -13.03
CA THR A 619 -11.93 16.16 -12.86
C THR A 619 -12.35 16.31 -11.40
N ARG A 620 -11.83 15.44 -10.52
CA ARG A 620 -12.08 15.45 -9.08
C ARG A 620 -10.76 15.69 -8.34
N PHE A 621 -10.74 16.73 -7.51
CA PHE A 621 -9.56 17.19 -6.78
C PHE A 621 -9.88 17.14 -5.28
N PRO A 622 -9.57 16.03 -4.58
CA PRO A 622 -9.79 15.97 -3.14
C PRO A 622 -8.86 16.97 -2.44
N VAL A 623 -9.42 17.72 -1.48
CA VAL A 623 -8.66 18.62 -0.62
C VAL A 623 -8.96 18.23 0.83
N PRO A 624 -7.96 17.83 1.62
CA PRO A 624 -8.21 17.29 2.94
C PRO A 624 -8.71 18.36 3.93
N GLU A 625 -9.51 17.94 4.91
CA GLU A 625 -9.73 18.71 6.13
C GLU A 625 -8.38 19.07 6.76
N GLY A 626 -8.27 20.30 7.27
CA GLY A 626 -7.02 20.88 7.75
C GLY A 626 -6.40 21.83 6.73
N ILE A 627 -6.48 21.51 5.43
CA ILE A 627 -6.27 22.49 4.35
C ILE A 627 -7.56 23.27 4.13
N LEU A 628 -8.68 22.57 3.95
CA LEU A 628 -10.00 23.18 4.08
C LEU A 628 -10.36 23.33 5.56
N ASN A 629 -10.82 24.52 5.92
CA ASN A 629 -11.43 24.79 7.21
C ASN A 629 -12.93 24.49 7.14
N TYR A 630 -13.37 23.36 7.69
CA TYR A 630 -14.78 22.95 7.66
C TYR A 630 -15.68 23.79 8.58
N GLN A 631 -15.09 24.54 9.52
CA GLN A 631 -15.82 25.38 10.49
C GLN A 631 -15.49 26.86 10.35
N GLY A 632 -15.06 27.30 9.15
CA GLY A 632 -14.67 28.68 8.94
C GLY A 632 -14.54 29.05 7.47
N PRO A 633 -14.10 30.30 7.21
CA PRO A 633 -13.96 30.79 5.85
C PRO A 633 -12.80 30.10 5.14
N ASN A 634 -12.98 29.85 3.85
CA ASN A 634 -11.95 29.36 2.94
C ASN A 634 -11.78 30.37 1.80
N HIS A 635 -10.56 30.51 1.29
CA HIS A 635 -10.27 31.28 0.08
C HIS A 635 -9.96 30.31 -1.05
N LEU A 636 -10.80 30.32 -2.09
CA LEU A 636 -10.61 29.50 -3.27
C LEU A 636 -10.07 30.36 -4.41
N GLY A 637 -8.96 29.92 -5.02
CA GLY A 637 -8.35 30.55 -6.19
C GLY A 637 -8.34 29.58 -7.37
N ILE A 638 -8.60 30.10 -8.56
CA ILE A 638 -8.53 29.33 -9.81
C ILE A 638 -7.84 30.19 -10.85
N THR A 639 -6.80 29.64 -11.48
CA THR A 639 -6.16 30.24 -12.66
C THR A 639 -6.76 29.58 -13.90
N LEU A 640 -7.30 30.37 -14.82
CA LEU A 640 -7.83 29.90 -16.09
C LEU A 640 -6.94 30.38 -17.23
N TRP A 641 -6.19 29.47 -17.84
CA TRP A 641 -5.39 29.75 -19.03
C TRP A 641 -6.11 29.27 -20.29
N ALA A 642 -6.67 30.21 -21.06
CA ALA A 642 -7.26 29.91 -22.36
C ALA A 642 -6.17 29.79 -23.43
N MET A 643 -6.06 28.62 -24.06
CA MET A 643 -5.02 28.33 -25.06
C MET A 643 -5.49 28.54 -26.50
N GLU A 644 -6.75 28.92 -26.69
CA GLU A 644 -7.35 29.22 -27.99
C GLU A 644 -7.89 30.66 -28.04
N LYS A 645 -7.97 31.22 -29.26
CA LYS A 645 -8.42 32.60 -29.49
C LYS A 645 -9.88 32.85 -29.08
N THR A 646 -10.70 31.81 -29.04
CA THR A 646 -12.11 31.85 -28.63
C THR A 646 -12.28 32.00 -27.12
N GLY A 647 -11.19 31.90 -26.34
CA GLY A 647 -11.24 31.92 -24.89
C GLY A 647 -11.64 30.57 -24.29
N ALA A 648 -11.83 30.55 -22.98
CA ALA A 648 -12.28 29.36 -22.24
C ALA A 648 -13.16 29.79 -21.07
N LYS A 649 -13.96 28.85 -20.55
CA LYS A 649 -14.73 28.99 -19.31
C LYS A 649 -14.78 27.66 -18.58
N ILE A 650 -15.00 27.71 -17.28
CA ILE A 650 -15.18 26.51 -16.45
C ILE A 650 -16.67 26.18 -16.42
N GLU A 651 -17.02 24.95 -16.78
CA GLU A 651 -18.37 24.41 -16.63
C GLU A 651 -18.38 23.34 -15.52
N GLY A 652 -19.46 23.26 -14.76
CA GLY A 652 -19.67 22.16 -13.80
C GLY A 652 -18.83 22.20 -12.51
N LEU A 653 -18.21 23.33 -12.17
CA LEU A 653 -17.48 23.47 -10.90
C LEU A 653 -18.44 23.37 -9.70
N LYS A 654 -18.29 22.32 -8.89
CA LYS A 654 -19.12 22.03 -7.71
C LYS A 654 -18.31 21.32 -6.64
N TRP A 655 -18.81 21.35 -5.41
CA TRP A 655 -18.36 20.45 -4.37
C TRP A 655 -19.00 19.07 -4.52
N GLU A 656 -18.26 18.03 -4.20
CA GLU A 656 -18.76 16.66 -4.09
C GLU A 656 -18.42 16.12 -2.71
N VAL A 657 -19.41 15.52 -2.05
CA VAL A 657 -19.17 14.75 -0.83
C VAL A 657 -18.72 13.36 -1.25
N GLY A 658 -17.55 12.92 -0.77
CA GLY A 658 -17.09 11.55 -0.97
C GLY A 658 -17.89 10.58 -0.12
N MET A 659 -17.37 10.24 1.06
CA MET A 659 -18.07 9.42 2.05
C MET A 659 -18.30 10.24 3.33
N VAL A 660 -19.45 10.04 3.96
CA VAL A 660 -19.76 10.62 5.27
C VAL A 660 -19.49 9.57 6.34
N SER A 661 -18.66 9.90 7.32
CA SER A 661 -18.40 9.03 8.47
C SER A 661 -18.56 9.79 9.79
N ALA A 662 -19.04 9.09 10.81
CA ALA A 662 -18.90 9.50 12.20
C ALA A 662 -17.56 8.96 12.69
N THR A 663 -16.62 9.83 13.04
CA THR A 663 -15.22 9.46 13.27
C THR A 663 -14.80 9.54 14.74
N GLY A 664 -13.97 8.57 15.15
CA GLY A 664 -13.28 8.56 16.44
C GLY A 664 -11.87 9.18 16.37
N PHE A 665 -11.45 9.68 15.20
CA PHE A 665 -10.13 10.28 14.99
C PHE A 665 -9.89 11.52 15.87
N GLY A 666 -10.96 12.27 16.17
CA GLY A 666 -10.89 13.54 16.87
C GLY A 666 -10.84 14.75 15.93
N LYS A 667 -10.54 15.92 16.50
CA LYS A 667 -10.51 17.18 15.75
C LYS A 667 -9.25 17.25 14.88
N VAL A 668 -9.41 17.61 13.61
CA VAL A 668 -8.30 17.92 12.70
C VAL A 668 -7.91 19.38 12.89
N GLU A 669 -6.64 19.64 13.19
CA GLU A 669 -6.15 21.02 13.30
C GLU A 669 -5.83 21.60 11.92
N PRO A 670 -6.22 22.87 11.65
CA PRO A 670 -5.86 23.54 10.41
C PRO A 670 -4.35 23.65 10.24
N ALA A 671 -3.87 23.39 9.02
CA ALA A 671 -2.50 23.67 8.65
C ALA A 671 -2.24 25.20 8.73
N PRO A 672 -0.99 25.65 8.95
CA PRO A 672 -0.65 27.07 8.85
C PRO A 672 -1.02 27.65 7.48
N GLN A 673 -1.83 28.71 7.47
CA GLN A 673 -2.32 29.38 6.26
C GLN A 673 -1.99 30.88 6.31
N PRO A 674 -0.75 31.29 5.95
CA PRO A 674 -0.39 32.70 5.87
C PRO A 674 -1.36 33.45 4.98
N LYS A 675 -1.92 34.55 5.49
CA LYS A 675 -2.83 35.40 4.73
C LYS A 675 -2.06 36.17 3.66
N TRP A 676 -2.78 36.64 2.64
CA TRP A 676 -2.21 37.58 1.69
C TRP A 676 -1.60 38.78 2.42
N ALA A 677 -0.38 39.12 2.03
CA ALA A 677 0.29 40.34 2.38
C ALA A 677 0.90 40.91 1.10
N LYS A 678 0.95 42.25 1.02
CA LYS A 678 1.66 42.91 -0.07
C LYS A 678 3.13 42.46 -0.01
N ARG A 679 3.63 41.95 -1.13
CA ARG A 679 5.04 41.63 -1.31
C ARG A 679 5.77 42.88 -1.78
N GLU A 680 6.89 43.19 -1.15
CA GLU A 680 7.81 44.21 -1.64
C GLU A 680 8.40 43.73 -2.97
N GLU A 681 8.57 44.64 -3.93
CA GLU A 681 9.22 44.38 -5.22
C GLU A 681 8.52 43.33 -6.12
N ALA A 682 7.27 42.97 -5.84
CA ALA A 682 6.47 42.14 -6.75
C ALA A 682 6.19 42.89 -8.06
N TYR A 683 6.23 42.15 -9.18
CA TYR A 683 6.06 42.63 -10.55
C TYR A 683 4.99 41.84 -11.33
#